data_AF-A0A8T2WIG1-F1
#
_entry.id   AF-A0A8T2WIG1-F1
#
_cell.length_a   1.000
_cell.length_b   1.000
_cell.length_c   1.000
_cell.angle_alpha   90.00
_cell.angle_beta   90.00
_cell.angle_gamma   90.00
#
_symmetry.space_group_name_H-M   'P 1'
#
loop_
_entity.id
_entity.type
_entity.pdbx_description
1 polymer ?
#
loop_
_entity_poly.entity_id
_entity_poly.type
_entity_poly.pdbx_seq_one_letter_code
_entity_poly.pdbx_strand_id
1 'polypeptide(L)'
;MNRNGSTRKRPPPTPQPPNPSPAVKHQAITPTVDEEFLDEDVFLDETLIAEDEENLNKERQALTSRLSKWARPKLSDGYVSQSQSIIFQQLEIDYVIGETHKELLPDRSGSAAILRIFGVTGEGHSVCCLVHGFEPYFYVSCPPGMNPDDISHFHKILEGKMREVNRNTKVPKFVRRIELVHKRSIMYYQQQQSHPFLKIVVALPTMVSGCRGILDKGIQIDGLGMRSFMTYESNVLFALRFMIDCNVVGGNWIEVPAGKYKKTSKSLSNCQLEFDCLYSELISHAAEGEFSKMAPFRILSFDIECAGRKGHFPEPTHDPVIQVANLVTLQGEDQPFVRNIMTLNSCSPIVGVDVMSFDTEREVLIAWKEFIREVDPDIIIGYNICKFDLPYLIERAATLGISEFPVLGRIRNSRVRIKDATFSSRQYGTRESKEVTVEGRVQFDLLQVMQRDYKLSSYSLNSVSTHFLSEQKEDVHHSIISDLQNGNAETRRRLAVYCLKDAYLPQRLLDKLMLIYNYVEMARVTGVPLSFLLARGQSIKVLSQLLRKAKEKNLVIPNVKQAGSEQGKYEGATVLEPKAGFYEKPIATLDFASLYPSIMMAYNLCYCTLVTPEDVRKLNLPPECINKTPSGETFVKSNLQKGILPEILEELLTARKRAKADLKEAKDPFEKAVLDGRQLALKISANSVYGFTGATVAQLPCLEISSSVTSYGRQMIEHTKKLVEDKFTILGGYEHNAEVIYGDTDSVMVQFGVPTVQAAMKLGREAAECISGTFIKVSYPIFMVIWCK
;
A
#
# COMPACT_ATOMS: atom_id res chain seq x y z
N MET A 1 20.97 6.64 -66.64
CA MET A 1 20.15 5.44 -66.88
C MET A 1 19.15 5.29 -65.74
N ASN A 2 17.89 5.12 -66.12
CA ASN A 2 16.64 5.23 -65.36
C ASN A 2 16.59 4.55 -63.97
N ARG A 3 15.99 5.25 -63.00
CA ARG A 3 15.13 4.62 -61.98
C ARG A 3 13.87 5.46 -61.75
N ASN A 4 12.77 4.97 -62.32
CA ASN A 4 11.41 5.43 -62.11
C ASN A 4 10.96 5.20 -60.66
N GLY A 5 10.28 6.20 -60.11
CA GLY A 5 9.50 6.09 -58.89
C GLY A 5 8.24 5.25 -59.12
N SER A 6 7.93 4.40 -58.14
CA SER A 6 6.67 3.67 -58.04
C SER A 6 6.14 3.84 -56.62
N THR A 7 5.15 4.72 -56.49
CA THR A 7 4.31 4.90 -55.31
C THR A 7 3.23 3.83 -55.30
N ARG A 8 3.31 2.87 -54.38
CA ARG A 8 2.18 1.97 -54.07
C ARG A 8 1.24 2.65 -53.06
N LYS A 9 0.07 3.02 -53.57
CA LYS A 9 -1.09 3.59 -52.86
C LYS A 9 -1.59 2.64 -51.75
N ARG A 10 -1.94 3.20 -50.59
CA ARG A 10 -2.76 2.55 -49.55
C ARG A 10 -4.21 2.37 -50.06
N PRO A 11 -4.92 1.30 -49.66
CA PRO A 11 -6.34 1.13 -49.97
C PRO A 11 -7.21 2.16 -49.21
N PRO A 12 -8.39 2.53 -49.76
CA PRO A 12 -9.29 3.49 -49.13
C PRO A 12 -9.96 2.93 -47.86
N PRO A 13 -10.35 3.80 -46.90
CA PRO A 13 -11.03 3.38 -45.68
C PRO A 13 -12.48 2.96 -45.97
N THR A 14 -12.95 1.94 -45.25
CA THR A 14 -14.34 1.49 -45.19
C THR A 14 -15.27 2.58 -44.62
N PRO A 15 -16.53 2.66 -45.09
CA PRO A 15 -17.46 3.72 -44.68
C PRO A 15 -17.97 3.53 -43.24
N GLN A 16 -18.00 4.62 -42.48
CA GLN A 16 -18.61 4.71 -41.15
C GLN A 16 -20.14 4.58 -41.23
N PRO A 17 -20.82 4.00 -40.21
CA PRO A 17 -22.26 4.10 -40.07
C PRO A 17 -22.68 5.55 -39.74
N PRO A 18 -23.88 6.00 -40.13
CA PRO A 18 -24.29 7.39 -40.00
C PRO A 18 -24.53 7.77 -38.53
N ASN A 19 -24.05 8.96 -38.14
CA ASN A 19 -24.41 9.60 -36.87
C ASN A 19 -25.91 9.93 -36.84
N PRO A 20 -26.59 9.74 -35.70
CA PRO A 20 -27.97 10.18 -35.54
C PRO A 20 -28.05 11.71 -35.45
N SER A 21 -29.01 12.28 -36.18
CA SER A 21 -29.40 13.69 -36.19
C SER A 21 -30.04 14.14 -34.86
N PRO A 22 -30.10 15.46 -34.59
CA PRO A 22 -30.33 16.01 -33.26
C PRO A 22 -31.80 15.90 -32.82
N ALA A 23 -32.02 15.42 -31.60
CA ALA A 23 -33.33 15.36 -30.98
C ALA A 23 -33.90 16.76 -30.73
N VAL A 24 -35.15 16.92 -31.17
CA VAL A 24 -36.01 18.10 -31.06
C VAL A 24 -36.35 18.37 -29.59
N LYS A 25 -36.31 19.65 -29.20
CA LYS A 25 -36.81 20.14 -27.90
C LYS A 25 -38.30 19.81 -27.76
N HIS A 26 -38.65 18.89 -26.86
CA HIS A 26 -40.01 18.75 -26.37
C HIS A 26 -40.19 19.59 -25.10
N GLN A 27 -41.07 20.59 -25.23
CA GLN A 27 -41.64 21.37 -24.15
C GLN A 27 -42.39 20.46 -23.18
N ALA A 28 -42.26 20.75 -21.90
CA ALA A 28 -43.07 20.17 -20.84
C ALA A 28 -44.55 20.45 -21.09
N ILE A 29 -45.34 19.38 -21.16
CA ILE A 29 -46.80 19.42 -21.13
C ILE A 29 -47.21 18.90 -19.76
N THR A 30 -47.74 19.80 -18.93
CA THR A 30 -48.53 19.52 -17.74
C THR A 30 -49.80 18.75 -18.10
N PRO A 31 -50.21 17.74 -17.30
CA PRO A 31 -51.61 17.36 -17.22
C PRO A 31 -52.19 17.86 -15.89
N THR A 32 -53.06 18.86 -16.01
CA THR A 32 -54.15 19.13 -15.06
C THR A 32 -55.33 18.26 -15.48
N VAL A 33 -55.79 17.35 -14.61
CA VAL A 33 -57.20 16.97 -14.51
C VAL A 33 -57.52 16.71 -13.04
N ASP A 34 -58.53 17.42 -12.56
CA ASP A 34 -59.07 17.45 -11.21
C ASP A 34 -59.89 16.19 -10.85
N GLU A 35 -59.88 15.93 -9.53
CA GLU A 35 -60.95 15.42 -8.65
C GLU A 35 -61.74 14.14 -9.01
N GLU A 36 -61.63 13.13 -8.15
CA GLU A 36 -62.76 12.71 -7.30
C GLU A 36 -62.27 11.85 -6.11
N PHE A 37 -62.57 12.33 -4.90
CA PHE A 37 -62.36 11.66 -3.61
C PHE A 37 -63.34 10.49 -3.45
N LEU A 38 -62.85 9.34 -2.99
CA LEU A 38 -63.64 8.34 -2.27
C LEU A 38 -62.79 7.83 -1.11
N ASP A 39 -63.13 8.31 0.10
CA ASP A 39 -62.68 7.74 1.37
C ASP A 39 -63.29 6.34 1.54
N GLU A 40 -62.44 5.31 1.60
CA GLU A 40 -62.78 4.03 2.24
C GLU A 40 -61.87 3.87 3.46
N ASP A 41 -62.47 4.08 4.64
CA ASP A 41 -61.91 3.78 5.95
C ASP A 41 -61.52 2.30 6.05
N VAL A 42 -60.22 2.00 6.00
CA VAL A 42 -59.66 0.75 6.52
C VAL A 42 -58.89 1.09 7.79
N PHE A 43 -59.57 0.97 8.92
CA PHE A 43 -58.93 0.89 10.24
C PHE A 43 -57.95 -0.29 10.23
N LEU A 44 -56.65 0.00 10.14
CA LEU A 44 -55.60 -0.94 10.51
C LEU A 44 -55.51 -0.92 12.04
N ASP A 45 -55.81 -2.06 12.66
CA ASP A 45 -55.70 -2.31 14.10
C ASP A 45 -54.32 -1.87 14.61
N GLU A 46 -54.27 -0.81 15.42
CA GLU A 46 -53.05 -0.30 16.09
C GLU A 46 -52.39 -1.36 17.01
N THR A 47 -53.12 -2.44 17.34
CA THR A 47 -52.62 -3.58 18.11
C THR A 47 -51.72 -4.54 17.32
N LEU A 48 -51.87 -4.67 16.00
CA LEU A 48 -51.03 -5.56 15.18
C LEU A 48 -49.63 -4.99 14.91
N ILE A 49 -49.51 -3.66 14.82
CA ILE A 49 -48.22 -2.97 14.62
C ILE A 49 -47.36 -3.01 15.90
N ALA A 50 -48.00 -2.98 17.07
CA ALA A 50 -47.31 -3.06 18.36
C ALA A 50 -46.78 -4.48 18.68
N GLU A 51 -47.51 -5.53 18.28
CA GLU A 51 -47.09 -6.93 18.47
C GLU A 51 -45.93 -7.31 17.54
N ASP A 52 -45.91 -6.80 16.30
CA ASP A 52 -44.81 -7.00 15.35
C ASP A 52 -43.53 -6.28 15.79
N GLU A 53 -43.61 -5.05 16.32
CA GLU A 53 -42.45 -4.34 16.87
C GLU A 53 -41.88 -4.99 18.16
N GLU A 54 -42.73 -5.55 19.03
CA GLU A 54 -42.29 -6.30 20.20
C GLU A 54 -41.61 -7.62 19.83
N ASN A 55 -42.14 -8.36 18.86
CA ASN A 55 -41.56 -9.62 18.39
C ASN A 55 -40.21 -9.38 17.69
N LEU A 56 -40.13 -8.36 16.81
CA LEU A 56 -38.88 -7.92 16.19
C LEU A 56 -37.82 -7.52 17.24
N ASN A 57 -38.24 -6.87 18.33
CA ASN A 57 -37.34 -6.52 19.43
C ASN A 57 -36.86 -7.74 20.23
N LYS A 58 -37.72 -8.74 20.48
CA LYS A 58 -37.35 -9.99 21.17
C LYS A 58 -36.36 -10.81 20.34
N GLU A 59 -36.60 -10.97 19.05
CA GLU A 59 -35.69 -11.67 18.13
C GLU A 59 -34.33 -10.98 18.03
N ARG A 60 -34.33 -9.65 17.97
CA ARG A 60 -33.10 -8.85 17.97
C ARG A 60 -32.33 -8.97 19.28
N GLN A 61 -33.00 -9.03 20.43
CA GLN A 61 -32.37 -9.29 21.73
C GLN A 61 -31.79 -10.71 21.81
N ALA A 62 -32.50 -11.72 21.31
CA ALA A 62 -32.02 -13.09 21.26
C ALA A 62 -30.76 -13.22 20.37
N LEU A 63 -30.77 -12.60 19.19
CA LEU A 63 -29.60 -12.52 18.31
C LEU A 63 -28.42 -11.82 18.99
N THR A 64 -28.66 -10.67 19.63
CA THR A 64 -27.62 -9.92 20.35
C THR A 64 -27.00 -10.78 21.47
N SER A 65 -27.84 -11.46 22.26
CA SER A 65 -27.37 -12.38 23.30
C SER A 65 -26.54 -13.52 22.72
N ARG A 66 -26.96 -14.11 21.59
CA ARG A 66 -26.22 -15.19 20.91
C ARG A 66 -24.87 -14.73 20.39
N LEU A 67 -24.77 -13.49 19.88
CA LEU A 67 -23.54 -12.91 19.36
C LEU A 67 -22.58 -12.45 20.48
N SER A 68 -23.10 -12.04 21.64
CA SER A 68 -22.30 -11.51 22.77
C SER A 68 -21.23 -12.48 23.28
N LYS A 69 -21.40 -13.79 23.07
CA LYS A 69 -20.38 -14.80 23.41
C LYS A 69 -19.08 -14.64 22.60
N TRP A 70 -19.13 -13.93 21.48
CA TRP A 70 -17.98 -13.63 20.63
C TRP A 70 -17.50 -12.19 20.77
N ALA A 71 -18.05 -11.40 21.70
CA ALA A 71 -17.58 -10.05 21.98
C ALA A 71 -16.10 -10.03 22.41
N ARG A 72 -15.45 -8.87 22.32
CA ARG A 72 -14.10 -8.69 22.84
C ARG A 72 -14.08 -8.79 24.37
N PRO A 73 -12.96 -9.19 24.99
CA PRO A 73 -12.82 -9.17 26.45
C PRO A 73 -13.13 -7.79 27.03
N LYS A 74 -13.75 -7.74 28.21
CA LYS A 74 -14.06 -6.48 28.90
C LYS A 74 -12.78 -5.74 29.31
N LEU A 75 -12.84 -4.41 29.30
CA LEU A 75 -11.75 -3.56 29.77
C LEU A 75 -11.50 -3.77 31.27
N SER A 76 -10.22 -3.71 31.66
CA SER A 76 -9.82 -3.65 33.07
C SER A 76 -10.10 -2.28 33.69
N ASP A 77 -10.19 -2.24 35.03
CA ASP A 77 -10.46 -1.00 35.79
C ASP A 77 -9.43 0.11 35.53
N GLY A 78 -8.18 -0.24 35.19
CA GLY A 78 -7.14 0.72 34.86
C GLY A 78 -7.42 1.52 33.59
N TYR A 79 -8.01 0.89 32.55
CA TYR A 79 -8.43 1.62 31.35
C TYR A 79 -9.65 2.48 31.62
N VAL A 80 -10.60 1.97 32.42
CA VAL A 80 -11.86 2.67 32.73
C VAL A 80 -11.57 3.92 33.57
N SER A 81 -10.67 3.82 34.55
CA SER A 81 -10.25 4.93 35.42
C SER A 81 -9.19 5.85 34.79
N GLN A 82 -8.68 5.51 33.61
CA GLN A 82 -7.61 6.21 32.91
C GLN A 82 -6.28 6.28 33.69
N SER A 83 -6.05 5.32 34.60
CA SER A 83 -4.86 5.29 35.47
C SER A 83 -3.62 4.64 34.83
N GLN A 84 -3.76 4.06 33.63
CA GLN A 84 -2.67 3.38 32.92
C GLN A 84 -2.45 3.93 31.50
N SER A 85 -1.24 3.73 30.96
CA SER A 85 -0.93 4.03 29.57
C SER A 85 -1.72 3.13 28.62
N ILE A 86 -2.07 3.64 27.44
CA ILE A 86 -2.68 2.83 26.38
C ILE A 86 -1.60 2.49 25.36
N ILE A 87 -1.28 1.19 25.25
CA ILE A 87 -0.28 0.66 24.32
C ILE A 87 -0.99 -0.25 23.33
N PHE A 88 -0.92 0.08 22.04
CA PHE A 88 -1.65 -0.64 21.00
C PHE A 88 -0.89 -0.71 19.68
N GLN A 89 -1.09 -1.78 18.92
CA GLN A 89 -0.54 -1.92 17.58
C GLN A 89 -1.52 -1.34 16.56
N GLN A 90 -1.07 -0.35 15.78
CA GLN A 90 -1.92 0.30 14.78
C GLN A 90 -2.00 -0.50 13.47
N LEU A 91 -3.18 -0.50 12.86
CA LEU A 91 -3.46 -1.16 11.58
C LEU A 91 -3.85 -0.18 10.48
N GLU A 92 -4.66 0.82 10.83
CA GLU A 92 -5.20 1.80 9.90
C GLU A 92 -5.08 3.21 10.47
N ILE A 93 -4.79 4.16 9.58
CA ILE A 93 -4.73 5.57 9.89
C ILE A 93 -5.42 6.37 8.79
N ASP A 94 -6.28 7.29 9.19
CA ASP A 94 -6.90 8.26 8.30
C ASP A 94 -7.03 9.64 8.99
N TYR A 95 -7.74 10.56 8.35
CA TYR A 95 -8.10 11.82 8.98
C TYR A 95 -9.51 12.26 8.61
N VAL A 96 -10.12 13.02 9.50
CA VAL A 96 -11.39 13.72 9.27
C VAL A 96 -11.23 15.21 9.53
N ILE A 97 -12.13 16.01 8.97
CA ILE A 97 -12.24 17.42 9.32
C ILE A 97 -13.29 17.54 10.43
N GLY A 98 -12.88 18.06 11.57
CA GLY A 98 -13.73 18.28 12.73
C GLY A 98 -13.44 19.63 13.39
N GLU A 99 -14.09 19.90 14.51
CA GLU A 99 -13.81 21.09 15.32
C GLU A 99 -12.57 20.89 16.19
N THR A 100 -11.81 21.97 16.39
CA THR A 100 -10.64 21.95 17.27
C THR A 100 -11.02 21.56 18.70
N HIS A 101 -10.27 20.63 19.30
CA HIS A 101 -10.51 20.17 20.66
C HIS A 101 -10.16 21.25 21.70
N LYS A 102 -11.17 21.95 22.21
CA LYS A 102 -11.01 23.12 23.10
C LYS A 102 -10.15 22.88 24.34
N GLU A 103 -10.23 21.70 24.96
CA GLU A 103 -9.46 21.45 26.18
C GLU A 103 -8.00 21.05 25.91
N LEU A 104 -7.71 20.49 24.74
CA LEU A 104 -6.35 20.07 24.38
C LEU A 104 -5.60 21.22 23.70
N LEU A 105 -6.36 22.11 23.03
CA LEU A 105 -5.85 23.25 22.28
C LEU A 105 -6.70 24.50 22.61
N PRO A 106 -6.58 25.06 23.83
CA PRO A 106 -7.42 26.17 24.30
C PRO A 106 -7.26 27.44 23.47
N ASP A 107 -6.07 27.68 22.94
CA ASP A 107 -5.75 28.88 22.14
C ASP A 107 -6.15 28.76 20.66
N ARG A 108 -6.80 27.65 20.26
CA ARG A 108 -7.16 27.37 18.88
C ARG A 108 -8.67 27.15 18.73
N SER A 109 -9.21 27.60 17.60
CA SER A 109 -10.63 27.47 17.28
C SER A 109 -10.90 27.19 15.79
N GLY A 110 -12.10 26.69 15.52
CA GLY A 110 -12.61 26.37 14.19
C GLY A 110 -12.17 24.99 13.69
N SER A 111 -12.39 24.77 12.39
CA SER A 111 -12.14 23.47 11.77
C SER A 111 -10.64 23.11 11.75
N ALA A 112 -10.36 21.85 12.05
CA ALA A 112 -9.04 21.24 12.07
C ALA A 112 -9.10 19.83 11.48
N ALA A 113 -7.96 19.34 11.00
CA ALA A 113 -7.82 17.93 10.66
C ALA A 113 -7.49 17.13 11.92
N ILE A 114 -8.27 16.09 12.17
CA ILE A 114 -8.10 15.16 13.29
C ILE A 114 -7.71 13.82 12.68
N LEU A 115 -6.55 13.30 13.05
CA LEU A 115 -6.12 11.97 12.62
C LEU A 115 -6.84 10.91 13.46
N ARG A 116 -7.29 9.83 12.83
CA ARG A 116 -7.84 8.66 13.54
C ARG A 116 -6.89 7.50 13.33
N ILE A 117 -6.42 6.91 14.42
CA ILE A 117 -5.57 5.72 14.39
C ILE A 117 -6.35 4.57 15.01
N PHE A 118 -6.54 3.50 14.24
CA PHE A 118 -7.21 2.28 14.70
C PHE A 118 -6.20 1.18 14.96
N GLY A 119 -6.45 0.39 16.00
CA GLY A 119 -5.57 -0.72 16.33
C GLY A 119 -6.07 -1.54 17.51
N VAL A 120 -5.18 -2.38 18.05
CA VAL A 120 -5.50 -3.36 19.09
C VAL A 120 -4.41 -3.41 20.16
N THR A 121 -4.80 -3.46 21.43
CA THR A 121 -3.87 -3.64 22.55
C THR A 121 -3.31 -5.08 22.59
N GLY A 122 -2.25 -5.32 23.38
CA GLY A 122 -1.74 -6.68 23.61
C GLY A 122 -2.78 -7.63 24.23
N GLU A 123 -3.79 -7.09 24.91
CA GLU A 123 -4.88 -7.82 25.55
C GLU A 123 -6.09 -8.06 24.62
N GLY A 124 -6.04 -7.54 23.39
CA GLY A 124 -7.11 -7.72 22.40
C GLY A 124 -8.23 -6.68 22.47
N HIS A 125 -8.00 -5.51 23.07
CA HIS A 125 -8.97 -4.42 23.09
C HIS A 125 -8.88 -3.55 21.85
N SER A 126 -10.02 -3.21 21.22
CA SER A 126 -10.04 -2.33 20.06
C SER A 126 -9.90 -0.85 20.44
N VAL A 127 -9.10 -0.13 19.67
CA VAL A 127 -8.72 1.27 19.92
C VAL A 127 -9.10 2.17 18.74
N CYS A 128 -9.71 3.32 19.04
CA CYS A 128 -9.81 4.48 18.17
C CYS A 128 -9.14 5.68 18.86
N CYS A 129 -7.94 6.02 18.42
CA CYS A 129 -7.18 7.15 18.94
C CYS A 129 -7.39 8.38 18.04
N LEU A 130 -7.99 9.44 18.60
CA LEU A 130 -8.21 10.73 17.94
C LEU A 130 -7.03 11.66 18.25
N VAL A 131 -6.19 11.93 17.25
CA VAL A 131 -4.95 12.69 17.41
C VAL A 131 -5.12 14.11 16.89
N HIS A 132 -4.87 15.08 17.78
CA HIS A 132 -5.08 16.50 17.57
C HIS A 132 -3.78 17.30 17.45
N GLY A 133 -3.88 18.49 16.86
CA GLY A 133 -2.81 19.50 16.87
C GLY A 133 -1.79 19.41 15.74
N PHE A 134 -1.84 18.35 14.92
CA PHE A 134 -0.97 18.23 13.75
C PHE A 134 -1.48 19.08 12.58
N GLU A 135 -0.63 19.91 11.98
CA GLU A 135 -1.01 20.87 10.95
C GLU A 135 -0.35 20.56 9.60
N PRO A 136 -1.08 20.66 8.48
CA PRO A 136 -0.53 20.42 7.14
C PRO A 136 0.41 21.57 6.72
N TYR A 137 1.54 21.21 6.13
CA TYR A 137 2.51 22.19 5.63
C TYR A 137 3.27 21.66 4.41
N PHE A 138 3.89 22.59 3.69
CA PHE A 138 4.85 22.32 2.61
C PHE A 138 5.85 23.48 2.54
N TYR A 139 6.84 23.41 1.65
CA TYR A 139 7.89 24.42 1.56
C TYR A 139 7.98 25.08 0.18
N VAL A 140 8.50 26.31 0.14
CA VAL A 140 9.01 26.99 -1.06
C VAL A 140 10.37 27.61 -0.74
N SER A 141 11.22 27.81 -1.74
CA SER A 141 12.46 28.56 -1.55
C SER A 141 12.15 30.01 -1.17
N CYS A 142 12.94 30.58 -0.25
CA CYS A 142 12.82 31.99 0.08
C CYS A 142 13.57 32.82 -0.97
N PRO A 143 12.93 33.79 -1.66
CA PRO A 143 13.61 34.72 -2.53
C PRO A 143 14.76 35.45 -1.82
N PRO A 144 15.92 35.62 -2.49
CA PRO A 144 17.03 36.37 -1.93
C PRO A 144 16.63 37.80 -1.55
N GLY A 145 17.04 38.24 -0.36
CA GLY A 145 16.78 39.59 0.12
C GLY A 145 15.44 39.81 0.84
N MET A 146 14.56 38.79 0.93
CA MET A 146 13.33 38.91 1.72
C MET A 146 13.63 39.02 3.22
N ASN A 147 13.16 40.10 3.82
CA ASN A 147 13.20 40.35 5.26
C ASN A 147 11.88 39.88 5.94
N PRO A 148 11.78 39.94 7.28
CA PRO A 148 10.55 39.55 7.99
C PRO A 148 9.28 40.32 7.60
N ASP A 149 9.39 41.58 7.19
CA ASP A 149 8.27 42.39 6.73
C ASP A 149 7.78 41.93 5.35
N ASP A 150 8.70 41.58 4.46
CA ASP A 150 8.39 41.00 3.14
C ASP A 150 7.67 39.66 3.28
N ILE A 151 8.08 38.82 4.24
CA ILE A 151 7.41 37.54 4.53
C ILE A 151 5.99 37.79 5.05
N SER A 152 5.82 38.80 5.90
CA SER A 152 4.50 39.19 6.42
C SER A 152 3.59 39.72 5.32
N HIS A 153 4.14 40.48 4.37
CA HIS A 153 3.41 40.95 3.19
C HIS A 153 3.04 39.79 2.26
N PHE A 154 4.00 38.90 1.96
CA PHE A 154 3.78 37.67 1.20
C PHE A 154 2.67 36.81 1.81
N HIS A 155 2.64 36.66 3.14
CA HIS A 155 1.57 35.95 3.85
C HIS A 155 0.21 36.59 3.59
N LYS A 156 0.09 37.92 3.67
CA LYS A 156 -1.17 38.64 3.40
C LYS A 156 -1.66 38.43 1.96
N ILE A 157 -0.77 38.51 0.97
CA ILE A 157 -1.15 38.31 -0.44
C ILE A 157 -1.63 36.86 -0.64
N LEU A 158 -0.87 35.88 -0.13
CA LEU A 158 -1.21 34.47 -0.29
C LEU A 158 -2.54 34.11 0.38
N GLU A 159 -2.79 34.65 1.59
CA GLU A 159 -4.08 34.51 2.27
C GLU A 159 -5.23 35.14 1.47
N GLY A 160 -5.03 36.33 0.89
CA GLY A 160 -6.01 36.98 0.02
C GLY A 160 -6.36 36.11 -1.20
N LYS A 161 -5.34 35.55 -1.88
CA LYS A 161 -5.54 34.65 -3.02
C LYS A 161 -6.20 33.33 -2.63
N MET A 162 -5.85 32.76 -1.48
CA MET A 162 -6.52 31.57 -0.96
C MET A 162 -8.00 31.84 -0.69
N ARG A 163 -8.34 33.02 -0.15
CA ARG A 163 -9.73 33.45 0.07
C ARG A 163 -10.50 33.66 -1.23
N GLU A 164 -9.86 34.21 -2.27
CA GLU A 164 -10.46 34.34 -3.60
C GLU A 164 -10.81 32.99 -4.23
N VAL A 165 -9.96 31.98 -4.05
CA VAL A 165 -10.16 30.61 -4.60
C VAL A 165 -11.15 29.80 -3.76
N ASN A 166 -11.23 30.05 -2.45
CA ASN A 166 -12.04 29.27 -1.51
C ASN A 166 -13.24 30.05 -0.93
N ARG A 167 -13.90 30.88 -1.75
CA ARG A 167 -15.01 31.77 -1.31
C ARG A 167 -16.15 31.06 -0.59
N ASN A 168 -16.38 29.78 -0.91
CA ASN A 168 -17.48 28.99 -0.35
C ASN A 168 -17.09 28.25 0.94
N THR A 169 -15.83 28.33 1.37
CA THR A 169 -15.32 27.58 2.53
C THR A 169 -15.35 28.45 3.78
N LYS A 170 -16.00 27.96 4.85
CA LYS A 170 -16.09 28.64 6.15
C LYS A 170 -14.85 28.43 7.04
N VAL A 171 -13.66 28.69 6.49
CA VAL A 171 -12.39 28.65 7.25
C VAL A 171 -11.95 30.09 7.52
N PRO A 172 -11.69 30.49 8.79
CA PRO A 172 -11.38 31.88 9.12
C PRO A 172 -10.06 32.37 8.51
N LYS A 173 -9.05 31.49 8.48
CA LYS A 173 -7.71 31.76 7.98
C LYS A 173 -7.19 30.55 7.23
N PHE A 174 -6.86 30.68 5.95
CA PHE A 174 -6.43 29.57 5.10
C PHE A 174 -4.94 29.23 5.28
N VAL A 175 -4.09 30.25 5.33
CA VAL A 175 -2.66 30.16 5.63
C VAL A 175 -2.46 30.53 7.09
N ARG A 176 -2.22 29.55 7.95
CA ARG A 176 -2.10 29.76 9.41
C ARG A 176 -0.89 30.63 9.73
N ARG A 177 0.28 30.25 9.19
CA ARG A 177 1.56 30.94 9.37
C ARG A 177 2.56 30.55 8.29
N ILE A 178 3.59 31.39 8.13
CA ILE A 178 4.75 31.15 7.29
C ILE A 178 5.99 31.27 8.17
N GLU A 179 6.80 30.21 8.21
CA GLU A 179 8.02 30.14 9.04
C GLU A 179 9.25 30.17 8.13
N LEU A 180 10.21 31.05 8.41
CA LEU A 180 11.52 31.01 7.76
C LEU A 180 12.34 29.86 8.35
N VAL A 181 12.72 28.90 7.52
CA VAL A 181 13.48 27.71 7.92
C VAL A 181 14.71 27.54 7.04
N HIS A 182 15.73 26.86 7.57
CA HIS A 182 16.96 26.57 6.86
C HIS A 182 16.95 25.10 6.43
N LYS A 183 16.90 24.87 5.12
CA LYS A 183 16.80 23.54 4.49
C LYS A 183 17.66 23.48 3.23
N ARG A 184 17.84 22.27 2.69
CA ARG A 184 18.52 22.06 1.42
C ARG A 184 17.69 21.20 0.49
N SER A 185 17.71 21.48 -0.81
CA SER A 185 17.04 20.62 -1.79
C SER A 185 17.75 19.26 -1.85
N ILE A 186 16.99 18.18 -2.00
CA ILE A 186 17.57 16.86 -2.30
C ILE A 186 18.19 16.80 -3.70
N MET A 187 17.75 17.67 -4.62
CA MET A 187 18.20 17.66 -6.01
C MET A 187 19.50 18.43 -6.19
N TYR A 188 20.44 17.76 -6.84
CA TYR A 188 21.77 18.20 -7.20
C TYR A 188 22.69 18.50 -6.01
N TYR A 189 23.99 18.42 -6.27
CA TYR A 189 25.01 18.82 -5.31
C TYR A 189 25.03 20.34 -5.16
N GLN A 190 25.05 20.80 -3.91
CA GLN A 190 25.12 22.21 -3.55
C GLN A 190 26.24 22.40 -2.53
N GLN A 191 27.17 23.33 -2.81
CA GLN A 191 28.27 23.65 -1.87
C GLN A 191 27.74 24.21 -0.55
N GLN A 192 26.68 25.01 -0.61
CA GLN A 192 26.01 25.48 0.61
C GLN A 192 25.22 24.36 1.25
N GLN A 193 25.45 24.15 2.55
CA GLN A 193 24.78 23.10 3.32
C GLN A 193 23.31 23.41 3.60
N SER A 194 22.90 24.68 3.50
CA SER A 194 21.52 25.12 3.75
C SER A 194 21.21 26.43 3.04
N HIS A 195 19.94 26.58 2.64
CA HIS A 195 19.35 27.79 2.06
C HIS A 195 18.10 28.18 2.87
N PRO A 196 17.67 29.46 2.82
CA PRO A 196 16.41 29.88 3.41
C PRO A 196 15.21 29.36 2.59
N PHE A 197 14.25 28.76 3.29
CA PHE A 197 12.97 28.28 2.78
C PHE A 197 11.83 28.88 3.60
N LEU A 198 10.68 29.05 2.98
CA LEU A 198 9.43 29.40 3.66
C LEU A 198 8.61 28.11 3.86
N LYS A 199 8.38 27.73 5.11
CA LYS A 199 7.46 26.66 5.48
C LYS A 199 6.06 27.26 5.62
N ILE A 200 5.16 26.87 4.71
CA ILE A 200 3.81 27.38 4.63
C ILE A 200 2.89 26.39 5.34
N VAL A 201 2.31 26.80 6.47
CA VAL A 201 1.35 26.00 7.23
C VAL A 201 -0.07 26.43 6.85
N VAL A 202 -0.88 25.50 6.36
CA VAL A 202 -2.26 25.76 5.94
C VAL A 202 -3.24 25.19 6.96
N ALA A 203 -4.49 25.64 6.93
CA ALA A 203 -5.48 25.26 7.94
C ALA A 203 -5.95 23.80 7.79
N LEU A 204 -6.19 23.34 6.57
CA LEU A 204 -6.73 22.01 6.27
C LEU A 204 -5.90 21.33 5.17
N PRO A 205 -5.74 19.98 5.20
CA PRO A 205 -4.97 19.25 4.20
C PRO A 205 -5.46 19.47 2.76
N THR A 206 -6.77 19.62 2.58
CA THR A 206 -7.42 19.90 1.29
C THR A 206 -6.98 21.23 0.66
N MET A 207 -6.39 22.14 1.44
CA MET A 207 -5.96 23.47 0.97
C MET A 207 -4.54 23.47 0.38
N VAL A 208 -3.75 22.41 0.60
CA VAL A 208 -2.36 22.33 0.09
C VAL A 208 -2.33 22.39 -1.43
N SER A 209 -3.24 21.66 -2.10
CA SER A 209 -3.30 21.60 -3.57
C SER A 209 -3.69 22.96 -4.18
N GLY A 210 -4.65 23.66 -3.58
CA GLY A 210 -5.05 25.01 -3.99
C GLY A 210 -3.92 26.03 -3.79
N CYS A 211 -3.26 26.00 -2.63
CA CYS A 211 -2.13 26.87 -2.33
C CYS A 211 -0.96 26.64 -3.28
N ARG A 212 -0.62 25.37 -3.57
CA ARG A 212 0.36 24.99 -4.59
C ARG A 212 -0.02 25.55 -5.96
N GLY A 213 -1.28 25.40 -6.38
CA GLY A 213 -1.74 25.89 -7.68
C GLY A 213 -1.59 27.41 -7.87
N ILE A 214 -1.77 28.19 -6.79
CA ILE A 214 -1.52 29.64 -6.79
C ILE A 214 -0.02 29.92 -6.98
N LEU A 215 0.82 29.25 -6.19
CA LEU A 215 2.28 29.44 -6.22
C LEU A 215 2.91 29.00 -7.55
N ASP A 216 2.42 27.92 -8.14
CA ASP A 216 2.87 27.41 -9.44
C ASP A 216 2.54 28.39 -10.59
N LYS A 217 1.33 29.01 -10.56
CA LYS A 217 0.90 30.01 -11.56
C LYS A 217 1.63 31.35 -11.41
N GLY A 218 2.03 31.65 -10.18
CA GLY A 218 2.75 32.85 -9.81
C GLY A 218 1.89 33.83 -9.03
N ILE A 219 2.59 34.60 -8.19
CA ILE A 219 2.02 35.60 -7.30
C ILE A 219 2.80 36.90 -7.47
N GLN A 220 2.09 38.02 -7.52
CA GLN A 220 2.70 39.35 -7.56
C GLN A 220 3.24 39.67 -6.16
N ILE A 221 4.54 39.94 -6.06
CA ILE A 221 5.21 40.33 -4.82
C ILE A 221 5.77 41.74 -5.01
N ASP A 222 5.49 42.62 -4.06
CA ASP A 222 6.02 43.99 -4.06
C ASP A 222 7.56 43.96 -4.12
N GLY A 223 8.14 44.78 -5.00
CA GLY A 223 9.59 44.84 -5.23
C GLY A 223 10.20 43.67 -6.03
N LEU A 224 9.59 42.49 -6.03
CA LEU A 224 10.10 41.30 -6.75
C LEU A 224 9.33 40.97 -8.04
N GLY A 225 8.18 41.59 -8.26
CA GLY A 225 7.32 41.37 -9.43
C GLY A 225 6.53 40.05 -9.36
N MET A 226 6.05 39.60 -10.51
CA MET A 226 5.37 38.30 -10.63
C MET A 226 6.40 37.17 -10.47
N ARG A 227 6.20 36.30 -9.49
CA ARG A 227 7.10 35.16 -9.22
C ARG A 227 6.32 33.86 -9.11
N SER A 228 6.78 32.84 -9.85
CA SER A 228 6.34 31.45 -9.69
C SER A 228 7.30 30.72 -8.77
N PHE A 229 6.78 29.80 -7.96
CA PHE A 229 7.53 29.07 -6.95
C PHE A 229 7.44 27.56 -7.19
N MET A 230 8.59 26.90 -7.27
CA MET A 230 8.63 25.44 -7.10
C MET A 230 8.24 25.11 -5.66
N THR A 231 7.25 24.25 -5.49
CA THR A 231 6.87 23.74 -4.17
C THR A 231 7.65 22.47 -3.83
N TYR A 232 7.89 22.26 -2.55
CA TYR A 232 8.59 21.09 -2.02
C TYR A 232 7.66 20.36 -1.06
N GLU A 233 7.55 19.05 -1.26
CA GLU A 233 6.74 18.12 -0.47
C GLU A 233 5.25 18.47 -0.34
N SER A 234 4.72 19.25 -1.29
CA SER A 234 3.32 19.66 -1.39
C SER A 234 2.38 18.53 -1.88
N ASN A 235 2.93 17.37 -2.24
CA ASN A 235 2.19 16.19 -2.71
C ASN A 235 2.24 15.00 -1.73
N VAL A 236 2.67 15.24 -0.48
CA VAL A 236 2.71 14.20 0.55
C VAL A 236 1.35 14.11 1.22
N LEU A 237 0.78 12.90 1.28
CA LEU A 237 -0.51 12.65 1.93
C LEU A 237 -0.43 12.99 3.42
N PHE A 238 -1.47 13.63 3.97
CA PHE A 238 -1.45 14.17 5.34
C PHE A 238 -1.16 13.10 6.42
N ALA A 239 -1.80 11.94 6.34
CA ALA A 239 -1.52 10.82 7.26
C ALA A 239 -0.07 10.31 7.12
N LEU A 240 0.46 10.22 5.90
CA LEU A 240 1.85 9.82 5.66
C LEU A 240 2.83 10.88 6.19
N ARG A 241 2.52 12.17 6.01
CA ARG A 241 3.29 13.29 6.58
C ARG A 241 3.35 13.20 8.11
N PHE A 242 2.21 12.96 8.75
CA PHE A 242 2.15 12.73 10.20
C PHE A 242 3.02 11.54 10.63
N MET A 243 2.93 10.42 9.91
CA MET A 243 3.72 9.22 10.18
C MET A 243 5.23 9.48 10.07
N ILE A 244 5.66 10.26 9.08
CA ILE A 244 7.06 10.66 8.90
C ILE A 244 7.50 11.59 10.04
N ASP A 245 6.69 12.58 10.39
CA ASP A 245 7.04 13.59 11.39
C ASP A 245 7.09 13.04 12.81
N CYS A 246 6.21 12.09 13.13
CA CYS A 246 6.12 11.47 14.46
C CYS A 246 6.85 10.12 14.54
N ASN A 247 7.63 9.76 13.52
CA ASN A 247 8.35 8.48 13.42
C ASN A 247 7.44 7.25 13.60
N VAL A 248 6.16 7.35 13.23
CA VAL A 248 5.19 6.25 13.20
C VAL A 248 5.36 5.49 11.88
N VAL A 249 5.47 4.16 11.93
CA VAL A 249 5.52 3.28 10.73
C VAL A 249 4.32 2.35 10.71
N GLY A 250 3.93 1.80 9.57
CA GLY A 250 2.76 0.92 9.52
C GLY A 250 2.95 -0.34 10.36
N GLY A 251 1.94 -0.74 11.13
CA GLY A 251 2.01 -1.92 11.98
C GLY A 251 2.91 -1.79 13.21
N ASN A 252 3.28 -0.57 13.62
CA ASN A 252 4.04 -0.34 14.84
C ASN A 252 3.15 -0.27 16.09
N TRP A 253 3.80 -0.37 17.25
CA TRP A 253 3.17 -0.11 18.54
C TRP A 253 3.24 1.37 18.87
N ILE A 254 2.11 1.92 19.32
CA ILE A 254 1.95 3.29 19.76
C ILE A 254 1.55 3.26 21.23
N GLU A 255 2.18 4.13 22.01
CA GLU A 255 1.84 4.36 23.41
C GLU A 255 1.34 5.79 23.61
N VAL A 256 0.28 5.93 24.41
CA VAL A 256 -0.14 7.21 24.98
C VAL A 256 -0.09 7.10 26.50
N PRO A 257 0.82 7.85 27.17
CA PRO A 257 1.00 7.74 28.61
C PRO A 257 -0.25 8.07 29.43
N ALA A 258 -0.38 7.46 30.61
CA ALA A 258 -1.42 7.81 31.57
C ALA A 258 -1.46 9.33 31.84
N GLY A 259 -2.66 9.91 31.87
CA GLY A 259 -2.87 11.35 32.04
C GLY A 259 -2.59 12.21 30.81
N LYS A 260 -2.15 11.63 29.68
CA LYS A 260 -1.91 12.35 28.41
C LYS A 260 -2.99 12.13 27.35
N TYR A 261 -3.98 11.31 27.65
CA TYR A 261 -5.20 11.14 26.85
C TYR A 261 -6.43 11.56 27.65
N LYS A 262 -7.49 11.91 26.93
CA LYS A 262 -8.80 12.24 27.50
C LYS A 262 -9.86 11.36 26.88
N LYS A 263 -10.83 10.93 27.68
CA LYS A 263 -11.98 10.19 27.14
C LYS A 263 -12.75 11.12 26.21
N THR A 264 -13.16 10.62 25.05
CA THR A 264 -13.90 11.44 24.09
C THR A 264 -15.25 11.85 24.65
N SER A 265 -15.61 13.13 24.49
CA SER A 265 -16.86 13.71 24.99
C SER A 265 -18.13 13.11 24.36
N LYS A 266 -18.02 12.66 23.11
CA LYS A 266 -19.07 11.94 22.36
C LYS A 266 -18.44 10.75 21.67
N SER A 267 -18.92 9.54 21.94
CA SER A 267 -18.41 8.36 21.24
C SER A 267 -18.85 8.38 19.78
N LEU A 268 -17.86 8.48 18.89
CA LEU A 268 -17.98 8.47 17.44
C LEU A 268 -17.67 7.09 16.86
N SER A 269 -17.10 6.18 17.67
CA SER A 269 -16.73 4.84 17.26
C SER A 269 -17.46 3.74 18.06
N ASN A 270 -17.35 2.51 17.59
CA ASN A 270 -17.75 1.29 18.29
C ASN A 270 -16.55 0.59 18.95
N CYS A 271 -15.38 1.24 19.02
CA CYS A 271 -14.20 0.68 19.69
C CYS A 271 -14.39 0.67 21.21
N GLN A 272 -13.73 -0.25 21.90
CA GLN A 272 -13.77 -0.30 23.37
C GLN A 272 -13.05 0.90 23.98
N LEU A 273 -11.90 1.27 23.41
CA LEU A 273 -11.12 2.43 23.81
C LEU A 273 -11.25 3.53 22.74
N GLU A 274 -11.88 4.64 23.12
CA GLU A 274 -11.99 5.84 22.29
C GLU A 274 -11.54 7.06 23.11
N PHE A 275 -10.48 7.72 22.64
CA PHE A 275 -9.85 8.81 23.37
C PHE A 275 -9.18 9.82 22.46
N ASP A 276 -9.03 11.04 22.99
CA ASP A 276 -8.37 12.16 22.36
C ASP A 276 -6.98 12.39 22.97
N CYS A 277 -5.97 12.63 22.14
CA CYS A 277 -4.64 13.04 22.60
C CYS A 277 -4.00 14.08 21.66
N LEU A 278 -2.97 14.76 22.13
CA LEU A 278 -2.14 15.60 21.28
C LEU A 278 -1.12 14.74 20.54
N TYR A 279 -0.80 15.12 19.30
CA TYR A 279 0.21 14.41 18.51
C TYR A 279 1.59 14.37 19.17
N SER A 280 1.91 15.39 19.98
CA SER A 280 3.17 15.52 20.71
C SER A 280 3.30 14.58 21.90
N GLU A 281 2.20 13.97 22.34
CA GLU A 281 2.17 13.06 23.50
C GLU A 281 2.24 11.57 23.08
N LEU A 282 2.21 11.29 21.78
CA LEU A 282 2.33 9.94 21.24
C LEU A 282 3.79 9.47 21.28
N ILE A 283 3.99 8.25 21.76
CA ILE A 283 5.27 7.55 21.71
C ILE A 283 5.16 6.47 20.65
N SER A 284 5.99 6.58 19.61
CA SER A 284 6.13 5.56 18.57
C SER A 284 7.25 4.60 18.94
N HIS A 285 6.93 3.32 19.15
CA HIS A 285 7.91 2.30 19.47
C HIS A 285 8.48 1.66 18.20
N ALA A 286 9.81 1.48 18.17
CA ALA A 286 10.47 0.72 17.12
C ALA A 286 10.07 -0.76 17.20
N ALA A 287 9.95 -1.44 16.05
CA ALA A 287 9.55 -2.85 15.98
C ALA A 287 10.70 -3.82 16.34
N GLU A 288 11.16 -3.72 17.58
CA GLU A 288 12.28 -4.50 18.15
C GLU A 288 11.90 -5.00 19.55
N GLY A 289 12.53 -6.09 20.00
CA GLY A 289 12.25 -6.69 21.31
C GLY A 289 10.76 -7.01 21.50
N GLU A 290 10.16 -6.60 22.62
CA GLU A 290 8.74 -6.81 22.91
C GLU A 290 7.80 -6.22 21.84
N PHE A 291 8.16 -5.08 21.24
CA PHE A 291 7.35 -4.40 20.22
C PHE A 291 7.50 -5.00 18.81
N SER A 292 8.32 -6.04 18.66
CA SER A 292 8.34 -6.85 17.43
C SER A 292 7.13 -7.78 17.34
N LYS A 293 6.52 -8.14 18.48
CA LYS A 293 5.33 -9.01 18.57
C LYS A 293 4.13 -8.39 17.87
N MET A 294 3.17 -9.24 17.52
CA MET A 294 1.90 -8.84 16.93
C MET A 294 0.79 -8.86 17.98
N ALA A 295 -0.12 -7.89 17.91
CA ALA A 295 -1.36 -7.90 18.66
C ALA A 295 -2.27 -9.05 18.18
N PRO A 296 -3.16 -9.56 19.04
CA PRO A 296 -4.09 -10.64 18.69
C PRO A 296 -5.23 -10.11 17.82
N PHE A 297 -4.94 -9.80 16.56
CA PHE A 297 -5.93 -9.30 15.61
C PHE A 297 -7.01 -10.35 15.36
N ARG A 298 -8.28 -9.91 15.34
CA ARG A 298 -9.41 -10.73 14.89
C ARG A 298 -9.49 -10.68 13.37
N ILE A 299 -9.26 -11.81 12.73
CA ILE A 299 -9.29 -11.97 11.27
C ILE A 299 -10.60 -12.66 10.90
N LEU A 300 -11.49 -11.94 10.22
CA LEU A 300 -12.73 -12.49 9.68
C LEU A 300 -12.50 -12.93 8.24
N SER A 301 -12.64 -14.23 7.98
CA SER A 301 -12.78 -14.78 6.63
C SER A 301 -14.25 -15.09 6.36
N PHE A 302 -14.78 -14.58 5.25
CA PHE A 302 -16.18 -14.81 4.89
C PHE A 302 -16.35 -15.10 3.39
N ASP A 303 -17.47 -15.73 3.08
CA ASP A 303 -17.91 -16.09 1.73
C ASP A 303 -19.45 -16.05 1.69
N ILE A 304 -20.02 -15.75 0.51
CA ILE A 304 -21.48 -15.69 0.32
C ILE A 304 -21.95 -16.61 -0.79
N GLU A 305 -23.17 -17.12 -0.65
CA GLU A 305 -23.87 -17.82 -1.71
C GLU A 305 -25.12 -17.07 -2.14
N CYS A 306 -25.35 -17.04 -3.46
CA CYS A 306 -26.51 -16.41 -4.07
C CYS A 306 -27.30 -17.42 -4.92
N ALA A 307 -28.63 -17.41 -4.82
CA ALA A 307 -29.49 -18.24 -5.66
C ALA A 307 -29.75 -17.56 -7.01
N GLY A 308 -28.90 -17.84 -8.00
CA GLY A 308 -29.00 -17.26 -9.35
C GLY A 308 -30.07 -17.90 -10.24
N ARG A 309 -30.55 -17.13 -11.22
CA ARG A 309 -31.31 -17.63 -12.38
C ARG A 309 -30.43 -18.52 -13.28
N LYS A 310 -31.01 -19.60 -13.83
CA LYS A 310 -30.29 -20.56 -14.68
C LYS A 310 -29.69 -19.87 -15.91
N GLY A 311 -28.39 -20.07 -16.14
CA GLY A 311 -27.66 -19.52 -17.29
C GLY A 311 -27.19 -18.07 -17.13
N HIS A 312 -27.52 -17.40 -16.02
CA HIS A 312 -27.08 -16.04 -15.73
C HIS A 312 -26.08 -16.02 -14.57
N PHE A 313 -25.14 -15.07 -14.62
CA PHE A 313 -24.32 -14.75 -13.45
C PHE A 313 -25.20 -14.00 -12.42
N PRO A 314 -25.05 -14.22 -11.11
CA PRO A 314 -25.88 -13.55 -10.11
C PRO A 314 -25.83 -12.02 -10.22
N GLU A 315 -27.01 -11.39 -10.17
CA GLU A 315 -27.20 -9.94 -10.20
C GLU A 315 -27.86 -9.48 -8.89
N PRO A 316 -27.31 -8.48 -8.16
CA PRO A 316 -27.86 -8.04 -6.87
C PRO A 316 -29.33 -7.58 -6.93
N THR A 317 -29.77 -7.09 -8.09
CA THR A 317 -31.15 -6.61 -8.28
C THR A 317 -32.18 -7.73 -8.34
N HIS A 318 -31.78 -8.97 -8.65
CA HIS A 318 -32.70 -10.07 -8.89
C HIS A 318 -32.44 -11.26 -7.96
N ASP A 319 -31.19 -11.64 -7.81
CA ASP A 319 -30.79 -12.93 -7.24
C ASP A 319 -30.48 -12.75 -5.74
N PRO A 320 -31.15 -13.48 -4.82
CA PRO A 320 -31.01 -13.27 -3.38
C PRO A 320 -29.73 -13.89 -2.81
N VAL A 321 -29.22 -13.27 -1.75
CA VAL A 321 -28.19 -13.83 -0.87
C VAL A 321 -28.87 -14.86 0.03
N ILE A 322 -28.37 -16.10 0.00
CA ILE A 322 -28.99 -17.22 0.68
C ILE A 322 -28.15 -17.79 1.82
N GLN A 323 -26.82 -17.62 1.77
CA GLN A 323 -25.93 -18.03 2.85
C GLN A 323 -24.76 -17.06 3.01
N VAL A 324 -24.31 -16.89 4.25
CA VAL A 324 -23.09 -16.15 4.58
C VAL A 324 -22.28 -16.97 5.59
N ALA A 325 -21.14 -17.49 5.17
CA ALA A 325 -20.23 -18.24 6.02
C ALA A 325 -19.20 -17.31 6.66
N ASN A 326 -18.91 -17.52 7.95
CA ASN A 326 -17.97 -16.68 8.71
C ASN A 326 -17.05 -17.55 9.56
N LEU A 327 -15.74 -17.32 9.42
CA LEU A 327 -14.73 -17.84 10.34
C LEU A 327 -13.93 -16.67 10.91
N VAL A 328 -13.73 -16.69 12.23
CA VAL A 328 -12.93 -15.67 12.92
C VAL A 328 -11.80 -16.35 13.66
N THR A 329 -10.58 -15.95 13.32
CA THR A 329 -9.34 -16.48 13.89
C THR A 329 -8.59 -15.35 14.58
N LEU A 330 -8.00 -15.63 15.75
CA LEU A 330 -7.05 -14.71 16.36
C LEU A 330 -5.68 -14.90 15.71
N GLN A 331 -5.02 -13.81 15.36
CA GLN A 331 -3.68 -13.85 14.78
C GLN A 331 -2.72 -14.62 15.72
N GLY A 332 -2.13 -15.70 15.21
CA GLY A 332 -1.23 -16.57 15.97
C GLY A 332 -1.87 -17.84 16.51
N GLU A 333 -3.19 -18.00 16.42
CA GLU A 333 -3.88 -19.24 16.76
C GLU A 333 -4.10 -20.13 15.52
N ASP A 334 -3.99 -21.45 15.69
CA ASP A 334 -4.11 -22.43 14.60
C ASP A 334 -5.56 -22.71 14.18
N GLN A 335 -6.54 -22.35 15.00
CA GLN A 335 -7.95 -22.69 14.79
C GLN A 335 -8.84 -21.47 15.00
N PRO A 336 -9.88 -21.27 14.16
CA PRO A 336 -10.85 -20.22 14.37
C PRO A 336 -11.71 -20.49 15.61
N PHE A 337 -11.91 -19.47 16.45
CA PHE A 337 -12.77 -19.52 17.62
C PHE A 337 -14.25 -19.25 17.28
N VAL A 338 -14.52 -18.68 16.09
CA VAL A 338 -15.87 -18.57 15.53
C VAL A 338 -15.95 -19.38 14.25
N ARG A 339 -16.97 -20.24 14.17
CA ARG A 339 -17.40 -20.91 12.94
C ARG A 339 -18.91 -20.78 12.86
N ASN A 340 -19.39 -20.00 11.92
CA ASN A 340 -20.79 -19.62 11.83
C ASN A 340 -21.24 -19.68 10.36
N ILE A 341 -22.49 -20.05 10.16
CA ILE A 341 -23.19 -19.91 8.88
C ILE A 341 -24.54 -19.28 9.15
N MET A 342 -24.87 -18.21 8.42
CA MET A 342 -26.19 -17.62 8.38
C MET A 342 -26.90 -18.08 7.12
N THR A 343 -28.12 -18.63 7.23
CA THR A 343 -28.85 -19.21 6.10
C THR A 343 -30.24 -18.63 5.97
N LEU A 344 -30.68 -18.40 4.73
CA LEU A 344 -32.08 -18.23 4.40
C LEU A 344 -32.76 -19.59 4.42
N ASN A 345 -33.88 -19.68 5.15
CA ASN A 345 -34.59 -20.90 5.51
C ASN A 345 -33.80 -21.84 6.44
N SER A 346 -34.48 -22.88 6.93
CA SER A 346 -33.96 -23.88 7.86
C SER A 346 -32.77 -24.67 7.32
N CYS A 347 -31.74 -24.88 8.12
CA CYS A 347 -30.56 -25.67 7.76
C CYS A 347 -30.29 -26.74 8.82
N SER A 348 -30.00 -27.97 8.40
CA SER A 348 -29.67 -29.06 9.32
C SER A 348 -28.38 -28.73 10.10
N PRO A 349 -28.24 -29.16 11.38
CA PRO A 349 -27.05 -28.87 12.19
C PRO A 349 -25.73 -29.35 11.56
N ILE A 350 -24.67 -28.57 11.77
CA ILE A 350 -23.30 -28.91 11.35
C ILE A 350 -22.43 -28.99 12.60
N VAL A 351 -21.71 -30.11 12.77
CA VAL A 351 -20.87 -30.34 13.95
C VAL A 351 -19.78 -29.27 14.06
N GLY A 352 -19.70 -28.61 15.21
CA GLY A 352 -18.70 -27.57 15.48
C GLY A 352 -18.97 -26.22 14.82
N VAL A 353 -20.17 -25.99 14.28
CA VAL A 353 -20.56 -24.74 13.60
C VAL A 353 -21.86 -24.21 14.19
N ASP A 354 -21.92 -22.89 14.42
CA ASP A 354 -23.13 -22.20 14.85
C ASP A 354 -24.01 -21.86 13.64
N VAL A 355 -25.02 -22.70 13.38
CA VAL A 355 -25.98 -22.52 12.27
C VAL A 355 -27.10 -21.57 12.69
N MET A 356 -27.23 -20.44 11.99
CA MET A 356 -28.27 -19.43 12.20
C MET A 356 -29.19 -19.38 10.99
N SER A 357 -30.41 -19.90 11.13
CA SER A 357 -31.41 -19.86 10.06
C SER A 357 -32.39 -18.71 10.27
N PHE A 358 -32.75 -18.03 9.20
CA PHE A 358 -33.65 -16.89 9.16
C PHE A 358 -34.71 -17.08 8.08
N ASP A 359 -35.88 -16.47 8.24
CA ASP A 359 -37.01 -16.66 7.33
C ASP A 359 -36.95 -15.66 6.16
N THR A 360 -36.36 -14.49 6.38
CA THR A 360 -36.21 -13.47 5.34
C THR A 360 -34.75 -13.14 5.03
N GLU A 361 -34.47 -12.75 3.77
CA GLU A 361 -33.15 -12.27 3.37
C GLU A 361 -32.74 -11.01 4.15
N ARG A 362 -33.72 -10.17 4.51
CA ARG A 362 -33.51 -8.98 5.34
C ARG A 362 -32.88 -9.35 6.68
N GLU A 363 -33.40 -10.39 7.34
CA GLU A 363 -32.86 -10.87 8.61
C GLU A 363 -31.44 -11.41 8.46
N VAL A 364 -31.13 -12.15 7.39
CA VAL A 364 -29.76 -12.65 7.12
C VAL A 364 -28.77 -11.48 7.04
N LEU A 365 -29.10 -10.44 6.25
CA LEU A 365 -28.25 -9.27 6.06
C LEU A 365 -28.09 -8.45 7.34
N ILE A 366 -29.18 -8.21 8.07
CA ILE A 366 -29.12 -7.51 9.35
C ILE A 366 -28.33 -8.33 10.38
N ALA A 367 -28.53 -9.64 10.45
CA ALA A 367 -27.78 -10.49 11.36
C ALA A 367 -26.27 -10.46 11.09
N TRP A 368 -25.88 -10.47 9.82
CA TRP A 368 -24.47 -10.38 9.44
C TRP A 368 -23.85 -9.02 9.80
N LYS A 369 -24.58 -7.93 9.58
CA LYS A 369 -24.18 -6.58 10.03
C LYS A 369 -23.95 -6.55 11.55
N GLU A 370 -24.90 -7.07 12.33
CA GLU A 370 -24.81 -7.09 13.80
C GLU A 370 -23.67 -8.01 14.28
N PHE A 371 -23.42 -9.12 13.57
CA PHE A 371 -22.27 -10.00 13.80
C PHE A 371 -20.94 -9.27 13.61
N ILE A 372 -20.75 -8.53 12.50
CA ILE A 372 -19.53 -7.73 12.29
C ILE A 372 -19.35 -6.71 13.40
N ARG A 373 -20.44 -6.06 13.84
CA ARG A 373 -20.38 -5.08 14.93
C ARG A 373 -19.93 -5.73 16.24
N GLU A 374 -20.52 -6.85 16.62
CA GLU A 374 -20.30 -7.50 17.92
C GLU A 374 -18.95 -8.22 18.00
N VAL A 375 -18.58 -8.96 16.94
CA VAL A 375 -17.28 -9.62 16.84
C VAL A 375 -16.15 -8.61 16.68
N ASP A 376 -16.41 -7.46 16.06
CA ASP A 376 -15.46 -6.39 15.82
C ASP A 376 -14.14 -6.86 15.18
N PRO A 377 -14.16 -7.45 13.96
CA PRO A 377 -12.95 -7.92 13.28
C PRO A 377 -12.01 -6.77 12.88
N ASP A 378 -10.71 -6.99 13.01
CA ASP A 378 -9.66 -6.05 12.65
C ASP A 378 -9.32 -6.10 11.15
N ILE A 379 -9.27 -7.33 10.62
CA ILE A 379 -8.93 -7.62 9.23
C ILE A 379 -10.06 -8.45 8.64
N ILE A 380 -10.57 -8.03 7.49
CA ILE A 380 -11.58 -8.75 6.71
C ILE A 380 -10.90 -9.34 5.50
N ILE A 381 -10.93 -10.66 5.40
CA ILE A 381 -10.34 -11.47 4.33
C ILE A 381 -11.42 -12.29 3.62
N GLY A 382 -11.01 -12.91 2.53
CA GLY A 382 -11.81 -13.80 1.70
C GLY A 382 -11.17 -13.87 0.31
N TYR A 383 -11.88 -14.43 -0.66
CA TYR A 383 -11.36 -14.57 -2.02
C TYR A 383 -12.28 -13.85 -3.01
N ASN A 384 -11.84 -12.70 -3.54
CA ASN A 384 -12.62 -11.81 -4.42
C ASN A 384 -13.65 -10.90 -3.70
N ILE A 385 -13.53 -10.74 -2.38
CA ILE A 385 -14.46 -9.96 -1.53
C ILE A 385 -14.60 -8.49 -1.93
N CYS A 386 -13.55 -7.88 -2.47
CA CYS A 386 -13.58 -6.46 -2.82
C CYS A 386 -14.29 -6.21 -4.16
N LYS A 387 -14.29 -7.20 -5.07
CA LYS A 387 -14.90 -7.07 -6.40
C LYS A 387 -16.30 -7.67 -6.48
N PHE A 388 -16.57 -8.71 -5.68
CA PHE A 388 -17.84 -9.44 -5.70
C PHE A 388 -18.58 -9.28 -4.38
N ASP A 389 -18.14 -9.92 -3.30
CA ASP A 389 -18.96 -10.13 -2.10
C ASP A 389 -19.45 -8.82 -1.44
N LEU A 390 -18.54 -7.90 -1.09
CA LEU A 390 -18.92 -6.65 -0.43
C LEU A 390 -19.77 -5.75 -1.34
N PRO A 391 -19.40 -5.51 -2.62
CA PRO A 391 -20.28 -4.80 -3.55
C PRO A 391 -21.66 -5.45 -3.71
N TYR A 392 -21.71 -6.78 -3.84
CA TYR A 392 -22.96 -7.52 -4.02
C TYR A 392 -23.89 -7.35 -2.82
N LEU A 393 -23.37 -7.54 -1.60
CA LEU A 393 -24.13 -7.36 -0.36
C LEU A 393 -24.67 -5.93 -0.21
N ILE A 394 -23.87 -4.92 -0.55
CA ILE A 394 -24.26 -3.51 -0.43
C ILE A 394 -25.32 -3.13 -1.47
N GLU A 395 -25.15 -3.55 -2.72
CA GLU A 395 -26.12 -3.31 -3.79
C GLU A 395 -27.44 -4.07 -3.52
N ARG A 396 -27.35 -5.33 -3.06
CA ARG A 396 -28.53 -6.14 -2.70
C ARG A 396 -29.31 -5.52 -1.55
N ALA A 397 -28.63 -5.09 -0.48
CA ALA A 397 -29.28 -4.40 0.63
C ALA A 397 -29.96 -3.10 0.20
N ALA A 398 -29.37 -2.36 -0.75
CA ALA A 398 -30.01 -1.18 -1.33
C ALA A 398 -31.26 -1.54 -2.13
N THR A 399 -31.24 -2.61 -2.92
CA THR A 399 -32.43 -3.11 -3.65
C THR A 399 -33.56 -3.50 -2.70
N LEU A 400 -33.24 -4.06 -1.53
CA LEU A 400 -34.22 -4.45 -0.50
C LEU A 400 -34.65 -3.30 0.42
N GLY A 401 -34.16 -2.07 0.20
CA GLY A 401 -34.48 -0.92 1.05
C GLY A 401 -33.85 -0.93 2.45
N ILE A 402 -32.81 -1.74 2.69
CA ILE A 402 -32.14 -1.89 3.99
C ILE A 402 -31.06 -0.81 4.14
N SER A 403 -31.53 0.42 4.38
CA SER A 403 -30.68 1.61 4.38
C SER A 403 -29.55 1.59 5.42
N GLU A 404 -29.69 0.79 6.48
CA GLU A 404 -28.79 0.67 7.62
C GLU A 404 -27.71 -0.41 7.45
N PHE A 405 -27.81 -1.30 6.45
CA PHE A 405 -26.85 -2.37 6.19
C PHE A 405 -25.41 -1.87 5.90
N PRO A 406 -25.16 -0.85 5.06
CA PRO A 406 -23.81 -0.48 4.67
C PRO A 406 -22.99 0.21 5.79
N VAL A 407 -23.46 0.20 7.03
CA VAL A 407 -22.72 0.71 8.19
C VAL A 407 -21.96 -0.46 8.85
N LEU A 408 -20.85 -0.87 8.23
CA LEU A 408 -20.03 -2.03 8.64
C LEU A 408 -18.72 -1.64 9.35
N GLY A 409 -18.35 -0.36 9.31
CA GLY A 409 -17.12 0.16 9.91
C GLY A 409 -17.17 0.29 11.43
N ARG A 410 -16.05 0.73 12.01
CA ARG A 410 -15.94 1.08 13.43
C ARG A 410 -16.47 2.47 13.73
N ILE A 411 -16.62 3.33 12.74
CA ILE A 411 -17.17 4.68 12.91
C ILE A 411 -18.70 4.64 12.80
N ARG A 412 -19.36 5.18 13.81
CA ARG A 412 -20.83 5.21 13.90
C ARG A 412 -21.39 6.00 12.71
N ASN A 413 -22.45 5.47 12.10
CA ASN A 413 -23.15 6.06 10.96
C ASN A 413 -22.30 6.27 9.70
N SER A 414 -21.07 5.74 9.66
CA SER A 414 -20.22 5.80 8.47
C SER A 414 -20.58 4.64 7.52
N ARG A 415 -20.98 4.98 6.30
CA ARG A 415 -21.30 4.00 5.25
C ARG A 415 -20.02 3.53 4.55
N VAL A 416 -19.98 2.25 4.20
CA VAL A 416 -18.94 1.68 3.34
C VAL A 416 -18.89 2.46 2.02
N ARG A 417 -17.67 2.80 1.59
CA ARG A 417 -17.44 3.50 0.33
C ARG A 417 -16.83 2.53 -0.67
N ILE A 418 -17.42 2.47 -1.85
CA ILE A 418 -16.91 1.69 -2.98
C ILE A 418 -16.58 2.68 -4.09
N LYS A 419 -15.36 2.60 -4.62
CA LYS A 419 -14.92 3.41 -5.75
C LYS A 419 -14.28 2.51 -6.79
N ASP A 420 -14.63 2.72 -8.05
CA ASP A 420 -13.91 2.09 -9.15
C ASP A 420 -12.47 2.63 -9.18
N ALA A 421 -11.52 1.72 -9.29
CA ALA A 421 -10.10 2.01 -9.24
C ALA A 421 -9.38 1.23 -10.33
N THR A 422 -8.65 1.95 -11.18
CA THR A 422 -7.77 1.35 -12.18
C THR A 422 -6.34 1.40 -11.67
N PHE A 423 -5.73 0.23 -11.49
CA PHE A 423 -4.30 0.12 -11.22
C PHE A 423 -3.58 -0.23 -12.52
N SER A 424 -2.53 0.52 -12.88
CA SER A 424 -1.70 0.22 -14.04
C SER A 424 -0.22 0.27 -13.69
N SER A 425 0.50 -0.81 -14.01
CA SER A 425 1.95 -0.84 -13.99
C SER A 425 2.49 -1.83 -15.03
N ARG A 426 3.74 -1.65 -15.47
CA ARG A 426 4.39 -2.63 -16.38
C ARG A 426 4.53 -4.01 -15.75
N GLN A 427 4.68 -4.08 -14.42
CA GLN A 427 4.90 -5.33 -13.70
C GLN A 427 3.61 -6.10 -13.43
N TYR A 428 2.52 -5.39 -13.15
CA TYR A 428 1.23 -6.00 -12.74
C TYR A 428 0.15 -5.91 -13.83
N GLY A 429 0.45 -5.25 -14.95
CA GLY A 429 -0.52 -4.94 -16.00
C GLY A 429 -1.49 -3.84 -15.60
N THR A 430 -2.50 -3.63 -16.44
CA THR A 430 -3.66 -2.79 -16.13
C THR A 430 -4.77 -3.67 -15.59
N ARG A 431 -5.30 -3.33 -14.42
CA ARG A 431 -6.39 -4.05 -13.76
C ARG A 431 -7.42 -3.06 -13.27
N GLU A 432 -8.67 -3.33 -13.59
CA GLU A 432 -9.82 -2.70 -12.96
C GLU A 432 -10.09 -3.42 -11.63
N SER A 433 -10.39 -2.63 -10.61
CA SER A 433 -10.63 -3.07 -9.25
C SER A 433 -11.64 -2.13 -8.59
N LYS A 434 -12.17 -2.55 -7.44
CA LYS A 434 -12.98 -1.71 -6.58
C LYS A 434 -12.19 -1.44 -5.30
N GLU A 435 -11.98 -0.17 -4.99
CA GLU A 435 -11.47 0.27 -3.69
C GLU A 435 -12.66 0.31 -2.73
N VAL A 436 -12.71 -0.67 -1.83
CA VAL A 436 -13.72 -0.76 -0.75
C VAL A 436 -13.09 -0.20 0.52
N THR A 437 -13.75 0.75 1.17
CA THR A 437 -13.32 1.33 2.44
C THR A 437 -14.33 1.02 3.53
N VAL A 438 -13.92 0.23 4.52
CA VAL A 438 -14.67 -0.02 5.75
C VAL A 438 -13.90 0.60 6.93
N GLU A 439 -14.26 1.82 7.32
CA GLU A 439 -13.43 2.64 8.23
C GLU A 439 -13.09 1.92 9.54
N GLY A 440 -11.79 1.81 9.86
CA GLY A 440 -11.23 1.18 11.04
C GLY A 440 -10.94 -0.32 10.91
N ARG A 441 -11.21 -0.91 9.74
CA ARG A 441 -10.99 -2.32 9.43
C ARG A 441 -10.16 -2.44 8.15
N VAL A 442 -9.19 -3.34 8.12
CA VAL A 442 -8.36 -3.58 6.93
C VAL A 442 -9.02 -4.61 6.02
N GLN A 443 -9.21 -4.28 4.74
CA GLN A 443 -9.63 -5.25 3.72
C GLN A 443 -8.39 -5.92 3.13
N PHE A 444 -8.28 -7.24 3.24
CA PHE A 444 -7.14 -8.01 2.75
C PHE A 444 -7.64 -9.18 1.89
N ASP A 445 -7.96 -8.87 0.64
CA ASP A 445 -8.50 -9.82 -0.35
C ASP A 445 -7.40 -10.72 -0.92
N LEU A 446 -7.52 -12.03 -0.68
CA LEU A 446 -6.49 -13.00 -1.07
C LEU A 446 -6.35 -13.13 -2.60
N LEU A 447 -7.41 -12.89 -3.38
CA LEU A 447 -7.27 -12.90 -4.84
C LEU A 447 -6.30 -11.82 -5.30
N GLN A 448 -6.38 -10.63 -4.70
CA GLN A 448 -5.47 -9.52 -5.05
C GLN A 448 -4.03 -9.85 -4.69
N VAL A 449 -3.80 -10.46 -3.53
CA VAL A 449 -2.47 -10.92 -3.10
C VAL A 449 -1.93 -11.96 -4.08
N MET A 450 -2.73 -12.98 -4.40
CA MET A 450 -2.31 -14.06 -5.31
C MET A 450 -1.90 -13.50 -6.68
N GLN A 451 -2.71 -12.60 -7.25
CA GLN A 451 -2.43 -12.00 -8.54
C GLN A 451 -1.25 -11.00 -8.53
N ARG A 452 -0.83 -10.53 -7.36
CA ARG A 452 0.24 -9.55 -7.21
C ARG A 452 1.58 -10.23 -6.92
N ASP A 453 1.58 -11.20 -6.03
CA ASP A 453 2.82 -11.78 -5.49
C ASP A 453 3.20 -13.10 -6.19
N TYR A 454 2.26 -13.76 -6.87
CA TYR A 454 2.47 -15.05 -7.52
C TYR A 454 2.16 -15.00 -9.02
N LYS A 455 2.89 -15.80 -9.80
CA LYS A 455 2.65 -16.00 -11.24
C LYS A 455 2.09 -17.40 -11.45
N LEU A 456 0.77 -17.52 -11.47
CA LEU A 456 0.06 -18.79 -11.60
C LEU A 456 -0.65 -18.88 -12.96
N SER A 457 -0.90 -20.11 -13.43
CA SER A 457 -1.66 -20.37 -14.66
C SER A 457 -3.15 -20.05 -14.50
N SER A 458 -3.70 -20.23 -13.29
CA SER A 458 -5.07 -19.89 -12.91
C SER A 458 -5.09 -19.31 -11.49
N TYR A 459 -5.95 -18.31 -11.29
CA TYR A 459 -6.19 -17.66 -10.00
C TYR A 459 -7.58 -17.99 -9.45
N SER A 460 -8.19 -19.11 -9.85
CA SER A 460 -9.40 -19.58 -9.15
C SER A 460 -9.03 -20.10 -7.76
N LEU A 461 -9.92 -19.93 -6.78
CA LEU A 461 -9.69 -20.42 -5.42
C LEU A 461 -9.35 -21.92 -5.40
N ASN A 462 -9.98 -22.72 -6.27
CA ASN A 462 -9.68 -24.15 -6.39
C ASN A 462 -8.25 -24.41 -6.86
N SER A 463 -7.79 -23.71 -7.91
CA SER A 463 -6.45 -23.88 -8.45
C SER A 463 -5.38 -23.45 -7.44
N VAL A 464 -5.60 -22.33 -6.77
CA VAL A 464 -4.67 -21.78 -5.76
C VAL A 464 -4.61 -22.70 -4.53
N SER A 465 -5.75 -23.17 -4.04
CA SER A 465 -5.82 -24.11 -2.92
C SER A 465 -5.15 -25.44 -3.26
N THR A 466 -5.34 -25.96 -4.47
CA THR A 466 -4.67 -27.18 -4.92
C THR A 466 -3.16 -26.98 -4.96
N HIS A 467 -2.70 -25.84 -5.49
CA HIS A 467 -1.28 -25.54 -5.62
C HIS A 467 -0.56 -25.39 -4.27
N PHE A 468 -1.15 -24.67 -3.31
CA PHE A 468 -0.48 -24.34 -2.05
C PHE A 468 -0.85 -25.24 -0.87
N LEU A 469 -2.09 -25.76 -0.84
CA LEU A 469 -2.61 -26.57 0.26
C LEU A 469 -2.72 -28.05 -0.09
N SER A 470 -2.58 -28.42 -1.38
CA SER A 470 -2.90 -29.78 -1.87
C SER A 470 -4.34 -30.20 -1.59
N GLU A 471 -5.26 -29.23 -1.57
CA GLU A 471 -6.67 -29.42 -1.32
C GLU A 471 -7.54 -28.83 -2.43
N GLN A 472 -8.67 -29.47 -2.68
CA GLN A 472 -9.65 -29.04 -3.67
C GLN A 472 -10.91 -28.51 -2.99
N LYS A 473 -11.60 -27.57 -3.65
CA LYS A 473 -12.96 -27.15 -3.27
C LYS A 473 -13.90 -28.36 -3.37
N GLU A 474 -14.99 -28.34 -2.62
CA GLU A 474 -16.09 -29.28 -2.90
C GLU A 474 -16.73 -28.93 -4.25
N ASP A 475 -17.12 -29.95 -5.02
CA ASP A 475 -17.70 -29.74 -6.35
C ASP A 475 -19.20 -29.45 -6.23
N VAL A 476 -19.52 -28.17 -6.12
CA VAL A 476 -20.88 -27.64 -6.26
C VAL A 476 -20.90 -26.70 -7.46
N HIS A 477 -21.52 -27.14 -8.54
CA HIS A 477 -21.65 -26.31 -9.73
C HIS A 477 -22.69 -25.21 -9.50
N HIS A 478 -22.41 -23.99 -9.97
CA HIS A 478 -23.29 -22.83 -9.74
C HIS A 478 -24.74 -23.06 -10.21
N SER A 479 -24.96 -23.91 -11.22
CA SER A 479 -26.29 -24.23 -11.74
C SER A 479 -27.19 -25.02 -10.79
N ILE A 480 -26.62 -25.70 -9.79
CA ILE A 480 -27.38 -26.51 -8.84
C ILE A 480 -27.62 -25.80 -7.50
N ILE A 481 -27.01 -24.64 -7.26
CA ILE A 481 -27.14 -23.88 -5.99
C ILE A 481 -28.62 -23.56 -5.70
N SER A 482 -29.33 -23.01 -6.69
CA SER A 482 -30.76 -22.68 -6.55
C SER A 482 -31.63 -23.92 -6.32
N ASP A 483 -31.29 -25.05 -6.97
CA ASP A 483 -32.01 -26.31 -6.79
C ASP A 483 -31.75 -26.89 -5.38
N LEU A 484 -30.53 -26.76 -4.84
CA LEU A 484 -30.20 -27.16 -3.46
C LEU A 484 -30.87 -26.27 -2.41
N GLN A 485 -30.95 -24.96 -2.66
CA GLN A 485 -31.61 -24.01 -1.75
C GLN A 485 -33.12 -24.30 -1.63
N ASN A 486 -33.76 -24.58 -2.76
CA ASN A 486 -35.20 -24.87 -2.86
C ASN A 486 -35.58 -26.29 -2.42
N GLY A 487 -34.60 -27.12 -2.04
CA GLY A 487 -34.83 -28.43 -1.46
C GLY A 487 -35.23 -28.37 0.01
N ASN A 488 -34.57 -29.19 0.83
CA ASN A 488 -34.85 -29.32 2.26
C ASN A 488 -33.67 -28.83 3.13
N ALA A 489 -33.80 -28.99 4.45
CA ALA A 489 -32.77 -28.56 5.40
C ALA A 489 -31.41 -29.25 5.17
N GLU A 490 -31.40 -30.49 4.64
CA GLU A 490 -30.18 -31.24 4.38
C GLU A 490 -29.48 -30.81 3.09
N THR A 491 -30.24 -30.46 2.04
CA THR A 491 -29.65 -29.89 0.82
C THR A 491 -29.05 -28.51 1.09
N ARG A 492 -29.69 -27.70 1.93
CA ARG A 492 -29.13 -26.43 2.43
C ARG A 492 -27.92 -26.62 3.33
N ARG A 493 -27.89 -27.69 4.15
CA ARG A 493 -26.71 -28.08 4.93
C ARG A 493 -25.52 -28.44 4.03
N ARG A 494 -25.74 -29.17 2.94
CA ARG A 494 -24.68 -29.44 1.95
C ARG A 494 -24.10 -28.15 1.38
N LEU A 495 -24.96 -27.20 1.01
CA LEU A 495 -24.52 -25.88 0.54
C LEU A 495 -23.77 -25.09 1.62
N ALA A 496 -24.21 -25.19 2.88
CA ALA A 496 -23.55 -24.52 4.00
C ALA A 496 -22.15 -25.08 4.26
N VAL A 497 -21.94 -26.40 4.14
CA VAL A 497 -20.60 -27.02 4.24
C VAL A 497 -19.69 -26.54 3.12
N TYR A 498 -20.22 -26.42 1.89
CA TYR A 498 -19.50 -25.85 0.76
C TYR A 498 -19.06 -24.40 1.03
N CYS A 499 -19.99 -23.52 1.41
CA CYS A 499 -19.71 -22.11 1.71
C CYS A 499 -18.74 -21.95 2.90
N LEU A 500 -18.87 -22.76 3.95
CA LEU A 500 -17.92 -22.78 5.08
C LEU A 500 -16.50 -23.17 4.65
N LYS A 501 -16.37 -24.14 3.74
CA LYS A 501 -15.07 -24.53 3.19
C LYS A 501 -14.47 -23.39 2.37
N ASP A 502 -15.28 -22.71 1.57
CA ASP A 502 -14.87 -21.58 0.75
C ASP A 502 -14.46 -20.36 1.57
N ALA A 503 -15.14 -20.11 2.70
CA ALA A 503 -14.70 -19.13 3.68
C ALA A 503 -13.44 -19.57 4.45
N TYR A 504 -13.16 -20.87 4.61
CA TYR A 504 -12.00 -21.35 5.37
C TYR A 504 -10.70 -21.44 4.56
N LEU A 505 -10.78 -21.75 3.26
CA LEU A 505 -9.59 -21.85 2.39
C LEU A 505 -8.75 -20.54 2.36
N PRO A 506 -9.33 -19.33 2.30
CA PRO A 506 -8.57 -18.07 2.37
C PRO A 506 -7.81 -17.89 3.68
N GLN A 507 -8.39 -18.26 4.83
CA GLN A 507 -7.69 -18.27 6.11
C GLN A 507 -6.48 -19.21 6.07
N ARG A 508 -6.65 -20.41 5.54
CA ARG A 508 -5.53 -21.37 5.43
C ARG A 508 -4.43 -20.93 4.48
N LEU A 509 -4.80 -20.29 3.37
CA LEU A 509 -3.83 -19.68 2.46
C LEU A 509 -3.07 -18.55 3.13
N LEU A 510 -3.76 -17.70 3.92
CA LEU A 510 -3.17 -16.63 4.70
C LEU A 510 -2.09 -17.15 5.65
N ASP A 511 -2.41 -18.21 6.40
CA ASP A 511 -1.52 -18.83 7.38
C ASP A 511 -0.38 -19.57 6.70
N LYS A 512 -0.67 -20.41 5.69
CA LYS A 512 0.35 -21.20 4.98
C LYS A 512 1.42 -20.33 4.34
N LEU A 513 1.04 -19.15 3.84
CA LEU A 513 1.92 -18.20 3.16
C LEU A 513 2.43 -17.09 4.07
N MET A 514 2.11 -17.13 5.37
CA MET A 514 2.49 -16.14 6.39
C MET A 514 2.20 -14.69 5.98
N LEU A 515 1.08 -14.45 5.30
CA LEU A 515 0.84 -13.19 4.59
C LEU A 515 0.75 -11.99 5.53
N ILE A 516 0.05 -12.12 6.67
CA ILE A 516 -0.08 -11.02 7.63
C ILE A 516 1.28 -10.61 8.20
N TYR A 517 2.13 -11.57 8.56
CA TYR A 517 3.49 -11.29 9.02
C TYR A 517 4.31 -10.56 7.95
N ASN A 518 4.32 -11.09 6.72
CA ASN A 518 5.07 -10.53 5.60
C ASN A 518 4.64 -9.09 5.28
N TYR A 519 3.34 -8.81 5.29
CA TYR A 519 2.79 -7.49 4.97
C TYR A 519 2.97 -6.50 6.13
N VAL A 520 2.83 -6.91 7.39
CA VAL A 520 3.13 -6.05 8.54
C VAL A 520 4.61 -5.69 8.58
N GLU A 521 5.51 -6.64 8.35
CA GLU A 521 6.95 -6.37 8.26
C GLU A 521 7.31 -5.46 7.08
N MET A 522 6.66 -5.64 5.92
CA MET A 522 6.79 -4.72 4.80
C MET A 522 6.34 -3.29 5.17
N ALA A 523 5.23 -3.15 5.90
CA ALA A 523 4.73 -1.85 6.35
C ALA A 523 5.68 -1.19 7.36
N ARG A 524 6.26 -1.97 8.29
CA ARG A 524 7.27 -1.53 9.27
C ARG A 524 8.54 -1.04 8.57
N VAL A 525 9.10 -1.85 7.65
CA VAL A 525 10.33 -1.54 6.91
C VAL A 525 10.16 -0.31 6.01
N THR A 526 9.05 -0.21 5.29
CA THR A 526 8.85 0.87 4.30
C THR A 526 8.18 2.11 4.89
N GLY A 527 7.65 2.03 6.10
CA GLY A 527 7.03 3.13 6.81
C GLY A 527 5.71 3.61 6.22
N VAL A 528 5.00 2.78 5.46
CA VAL A 528 3.69 3.08 4.86
C VAL A 528 2.55 2.34 5.59
N PRO A 529 1.30 2.82 5.55
CA PRO A 529 0.14 2.09 6.06
C PRO A 529 -0.03 0.71 5.40
N LEU A 530 -0.60 -0.25 6.12
CA LEU A 530 -0.82 -1.62 5.63
C LEU A 530 -1.69 -1.64 4.36
N SER A 531 -2.74 -0.82 4.31
CA SER A 531 -3.65 -0.68 3.17
C SER A 531 -2.94 -0.24 1.87
N PHE A 532 -1.82 0.49 1.97
CA PHE A 532 -1.07 0.92 0.79
C PHE A 532 -0.35 -0.23 0.10
N LEU A 533 -0.07 -1.33 0.81
CA LEU A 533 0.68 -2.44 0.23
C LEU A 533 -0.11 -3.17 -0.87
N LEU A 534 -1.44 -3.25 -0.74
CA LEU A 534 -2.33 -3.79 -1.76
C LEU A 534 -2.80 -2.73 -2.75
N ALA A 535 -3.18 -1.54 -2.25
CA ALA A 535 -3.77 -0.49 -3.09
C ALA A 535 -2.75 0.31 -3.93
N ARG A 536 -1.46 0.29 -3.59
CA ARG A 536 -0.42 1.11 -4.24
C ARG A 536 0.78 0.29 -4.72
N GLY A 537 1.56 0.90 -5.62
CA GLY A 537 2.76 0.31 -6.20
C GLY A 537 4.00 0.45 -5.31
N GLN A 538 5.18 0.14 -5.86
CA GLN A 538 6.46 0.24 -5.11
C GLN A 538 6.93 1.68 -4.89
N SER A 539 6.51 2.63 -5.73
CA SER A 539 6.99 4.02 -5.68
C SER A 539 6.68 4.73 -4.37
N ILE A 540 5.50 4.51 -3.79
CA ILE A 540 5.12 5.14 -2.50
C ILE A 540 5.97 4.64 -1.33
N LYS A 541 6.43 3.38 -1.39
CA LYS A 541 7.28 2.77 -0.37
C LYS A 541 8.68 3.39 -0.37
N VAL A 542 9.24 3.60 -1.56
CA VAL A 542 10.55 4.26 -1.70
C VAL A 542 10.44 5.73 -1.31
N LEU A 543 9.38 6.42 -1.73
CA LEU A 543 9.14 7.81 -1.35
C LEU A 543 9.05 7.99 0.18
N SER A 544 8.33 7.11 0.88
CA SER A 544 8.25 7.13 2.35
C SER A 544 9.62 7.05 3.00
N GLN A 545 10.45 6.09 2.59
CA GLN A 545 11.83 5.95 3.08
C GLN A 545 12.69 7.18 2.75
N LEU A 546 12.55 7.72 1.54
CA LEU A 546 13.28 8.90 1.09
C LEU A 546 12.90 10.15 1.90
N LEU A 547 11.61 10.35 2.19
CA LEU A 547 11.13 11.47 3.01
C LEU A 547 11.61 11.39 4.46
N ARG A 548 11.62 10.18 5.05
CA ARG A 548 12.15 9.96 6.41
C ARG A 548 13.63 10.30 6.48
N LYS A 549 14.42 9.78 5.54
CA LYS A 549 15.85 10.08 5.48
C LYS A 549 16.11 11.55 5.15
N ALA A 550 15.30 12.17 4.30
CA ALA A 550 15.41 13.58 3.96
C ALA A 550 15.18 14.47 5.20
N LYS A 551 14.17 14.15 6.02
CA LYS A 551 13.91 14.82 7.30
C LYS A 551 15.12 14.75 8.23
N GLU A 552 15.73 13.58 8.41
CA GLU A 552 16.95 13.39 9.23
C GLU A 552 18.13 14.26 8.74
N LYS A 553 18.24 14.46 7.42
CA LYS A 553 19.32 15.21 6.78
C LYS A 553 18.98 16.68 6.50
N ASN A 554 17.85 17.19 7.01
CA ASN A 554 17.34 18.54 6.72
C ASN A 554 17.20 18.85 5.21
N LEU A 555 16.89 17.81 4.43
CA LEU A 555 16.61 17.92 3.01
C LEU A 555 15.10 18.07 2.75
N VAL A 556 14.75 18.73 1.65
CA VAL A 556 13.37 18.82 1.15
C VAL A 556 13.26 18.29 -0.27
N ILE A 557 12.19 17.56 -0.55
CA ILE A 557 11.96 16.93 -1.86
C ILE A 557 11.10 17.85 -2.76
N PRO A 558 11.57 18.26 -3.94
CA PRO A 558 10.79 19.10 -4.84
C PRO A 558 9.59 18.33 -5.41
N ASN A 559 8.48 19.04 -5.60
CA ASN A 559 7.34 18.53 -6.34
C ASN A 559 7.56 18.76 -7.84
N VAL A 560 8.38 17.90 -8.47
CA VAL A 560 8.69 17.97 -9.89
C VAL A 560 7.43 17.60 -10.69
N LYS A 561 7.08 18.41 -11.70
CA LYS A 561 5.99 18.06 -12.61
C LYS A 561 6.37 16.78 -13.36
N GLN A 562 5.48 15.80 -13.34
CA GLN A 562 5.64 14.59 -14.14
C GLN A 562 5.66 15.01 -15.61
N ALA A 563 6.83 14.96 -16.23
CA ALA A 563 6.88 14.87 -17.68
C ALA A 563 6.16 13.55 -18.02
N GLY A 564 5.22 13.56 -18.96
CA GLY A 564 4.51 12.34 -19.35
C GLY A 564 5.47 11.26 -19.88
N SER A 565 4.94 10.26 -20.57
CA SER A 565 5.74 9.22 -21.24
C SER A 565 6.74 9.73 -22.30
N GLU A 566 6.87 11.04 -22.48
CA GLU A 566 7.73 11.73 -23.43
C GLU A 566 9.21 11.83 -23.00
N GLN A 567 9.53 11.61 -21.71
CA GLN A 567 10.93 11.40 -21.31
C GLN A 567 11.40 10.06 -21.87
N GLY A 568 12.33 10.13 -22.83
CA GLY A 568 12.81 9.00 -23.62
C GLY A 568 13.27 7.79 -22.80
N LYS A 569 13.27 6.61 -23.44
CA LYS A 569 13.84 5.39 -22.84
C LYS A 569 15.36 5.55 -22.72
N TYR A 570 15.93 5.10 -21.60
CA TYR A 570 17.37 4.98 -21.43
C TYR A 570 17.85 3.55 -21.75
N GLU A 571 19.15 3.41 -22.04
CA GLU A 571 19.75 2.12 -22.34
C GLU A 571 19.77 1.20 -21.09
N GLY A 572 19.21 0.00 -21.23
CA GLY A 572 19.05 -0.98 -20.16
C GLY A 572 20.29 -1.83 -19.88
N ALA A 573 20.07 -3.02 -19.34
CA ALA A 573 21.11 -4.01 -19.12
C ALA A 573 21.59 -4.64 -20.45
N THR A 574 22.75 -5.31 -20.40
CA THR A 574 23.30 -6.10 -21.51
C THR A 574 23.10 -7.58 -21.23
N VAL A 575 22.74 -8.33 -22.27
CA VAL A 575 22.77 -9.79 -22.32
C VAL A 575 23.93 -10.17 -23.23
N LEU A 576 24.82 -11.03 -22.74
CA LEU A 576 25.93 -11.55 -23.55
C LEU A 576 25.38 -12.53 -24.59
N GLU A 577 25.97 -12.53 -25.79
CA GLU A 577 25.57 -13.45 -26.86
C GLU A 577 25.70 -14.91 -26.40
N PRO A 578 24.60 -15.69 -26.41
CA PRO A 578 24.62 -17.07 -25.94
C PRO A 578 25.34 -17.96 -26.96
N LYS A 579 26.22 -18.82 -26.46
CA LYS A 579 26.74 -19.96 -27.23
C LYS A 579 25.70 -21.08 -27.11
N ALA A 580 24.79 -21.15 -28.07
CA ALA A 580 23.71 -22.13 -28.04
C ALA A 580 24.27 -23.55 -28.24
N GLY A 581 23.94 -24.46 -27.32
CA GLY A 581 24.38 -25.84 -27.40
C GLY A 581 23.86 -26.68 -26.24
N PHE A 582 24.03 -28.00 -26.37
CA PHE A 582 23.89 -28.93 -25.25
C PHE A 582 25.26 -29.13 -24.60
N TYR A 583 25.35 -28.84 -23.31
CA TYR A 583 26.61 -28.87 -22.56
C TYR A 583 26.63 -30.06 -21.62
N GLU A 584 27.48 -31.05 -21.90
CA GLU A 584 27.66 -32.23 -21.03
C GLU A 584 28.58 -31.97 -19.84
N LYS A 585 29.45 -30.95 -19.95
CA LYS A 585 30.37 -30.56 -18.89
C LYS A 585 29.72 -29.53 -17.96
N PRO A 586 30.02 -29.57 -16.65
CA PRO A 586 29.46 -28.62 -15.69
C PRO A 586 29.69 -27.15 -16.05
N ILE A 587 28.66 -26.33 -15.82
CA ILE A 587 28.70 -24.87 -15.98
C ILE A 587 28.53 -24.22 -14.61
N ALA A 588 29.48 -23.38 -14.20
CA ALA A 588 29.37 -22.60 -12.98
C ALA A 588 28.65 -21.27 -13.26
N THR A 589 27.67 -20.88 -12.43
CA THR A 589 27.05 -19.56 -12.53
C THR A 589 27.60 -18.64 -11.44
N LEU A 590 28.16 -17.51 -11.86
CA LEU A 590 28.66 -16.46 -10.97
C LEU A 590 27.70 -15.27 -11.09
N ASP A 591 27.12 -14.83 -9.98
CA ASP A 591 26.09 -13.79 -9.95
C ASP A 591 26.46 -12.67 -8.97
N PHE A 592 26.20 -11.41 -9.33
CA PHE A 592 26.40 -10.26 -8.45
C PHE A 592 25.31 -10.18 -7.37
N ALA A 593 25.70 -10.18 -6.10
CA ALA A 593 24.74 -10.02 -5.01
C ALA A 593 24.21 -8.57 -4.96
N SER A 594 22.97 -8.37 -5.43
CA SER A 594 22.30 -7.05 -5.46
C SER A 594 23.09 -6.01 -6.28
N LEU A 595 23.36 -6.32 -7.57
CA LEU A 595 24.20 -5.52 -8.47
C LEU A 595 23.90 -4.01 -8.41
N TYR A 596 22.66 -3.59 -8.70
CA TYR A 596 22.31 -2.17 -8.81
C TYR A 596 22.43 -1.41 -7.48
N PRO A 597 21.90 -1.91 -6.35
CA PRO A 597 22.20 -1.34 -5.04
C PRO A 597 23.70 -1.17 -4.78
N SER A 598 24.50 -2.19 -5.10
CA SER A 598 25.95 -2.18 -4.91
C SER A 598 26.65 -1.11 -5.75
N ILE A 599 26.25 -0.94 -7.02
CA ILE A 599 26.75 0.14 -7.90
C ILE A 599 26.42 1.51 -7.32
N MET A 600 25.17 1.73 -6.90
CA MET A 600 24.75 3.02 -6.35
C MET A 600 25.57 3.39 -5.10
N MET A 601 25.84 2.43 -4.22
CA MET A 601 26.68 2.64 -3.04
C MET A 601 28.15 2.87 -3.40
N ALA A 602 28.75 2.02 -4.24
CA ALA A 602 30.17 2.07 -4.60
C ALA A 602 30.58 3.39 -5.24
N TYR A 603 29.72 3.92 -6.13
CA TYR A 603 29.99 5.13 -6.89
C TYR A 603 29.26 6.37 -6.36
N ASN A 604 28.64 6.27 -5.18
CA ASN A 604 27.94 7.36 -4.49
C ASN A 604 26.84 8.03 -5.35
N LEU A 605 26.08 7.23 -6.10
CA LEU A 605 25.06 7.71 -7.05
C LEU A 605 23.78 8.12 -6.31
N CYS A 606 23.46 9.41 -6.34
CA CYS A 606 22.33 9.96 -5.60
C CYS A 606 21.87 11.31 -6.18
N TYR A 607 20.61 11.68 -5.93
CA TYR A 607 20.05 12.99 -6.28
C TYR A 607 20.92 14.15 -5.78
N CYS A 608 21.35 14.11 -4.52
CA CYS A 608 22.09 15.18 -3.87
C CYS A 608 23.59 15.16 -4.16
N THR A 609 24.09 14.16 -4.89
CA THR A 609 25.50 14.05 -5.29
C THR A 609 25.70 14.31 -6.78
N LEU A 610 24.62 14.32 -7.57
CA LEU A 610 24.63 14.65 -8.99
C LEU A 610 25.01 16.12 -9.20
N VAL A 611 26.00 16.38 -10.06
CA VAL A 611 26.44 17.74 -10.41
C VAL A 611 25.90 18.09 -11.80
N THR A 612 25.24 19.23 -11.94
CA THR A 612 24.76 19.68 -13.24
C THR A 612 25.94 20.03 -14.17
N PRO A 613 25.80 19.90 -15.51
CA PRO A 613 26.86 20.29 -16.44
C PRO A 613 27.30 21.76 -16.31
N GLU A 614 26.39 22.63 -15.86
CA GLU A 614 26.69 24.03 -15.58
C GLU A 614 27.53 24.19 -14.31
N ASP A 615 27.17 23.49 -13.24
CA ASP A 615 27.87 23.54 -11.96
C ASP A 615 29.25 22.89 -12.03
N VAL A 616 29.45 21.87 -12.87
CA VAL A 616 30.80 21.31 -13.14
C VAL A 616 31.76 22.40 -13.60
N ARG A 617 31.29 23.36 -14.42
CA ARG A 617 32.10 24.48 -14.91
C ARG A 617 32.28 25.60 -13.87
N LYS A 618 31.29 25.82 -13.01
CA LYS A 618 31.30 26.94 -12.05
C LYS A 618 32.00 26.60 -10.74
N LEU A 619 31.81 25.39 -10.22
CA LEU A 619 32.23 25.03 -8.87
C LEU A 619 33.72 24.68 -8.75
N ASN A 620 34.44 24.52 -9.88
CA ASN A 620 35.86 24.15 -9.93
C ASN A 620 36.22 23.04 -8.94
N LEU A 621 35.40 21.98 -8.90
CA LEU A 621 35.59 20.87 -7.99
C LEU A 621 36.87 20.09 -8.33
N PRO A 622 37.69 19.70 -7.34
CA PRO A 622 38.89 18.92 -7.62
C PRO A 622 38.56 17.57 -8.29
N PRO A 623 39.30 17.14 -9.33
CA PRO A 623 39.06 15.87 -10.03
C PRO A 623 39.03 14.65 -9.10
N GLU A 624 39.78 14.68 -8.02
CA GLU A 624 39.83 13.63 -7.00
C GLU A 624 38.53 13.52 -6.18
N CYS A 625 37.72 14.57 -6.13
CA CYS A 625 36.46 14.65 -5.38
C CYS A 625 35.22 14.35 -6.23
N ILE A 626 35.39 14.12 -7.54
CA ILE A 626 34.30 13.81 -8.46
C ILE A 626 34.52 12.46 -9.14
N ASN A 627 33.42 11.83 -9.56
CA ASN A 627 33.39 10.64 -10.36
C ASN A 627 32.59 10.92 -11.63
N LYS A 628 33.15 10.56 -12.78
CA LYS A 628 32.45 10.65 -14.07
C LYS A 628 32.02 9.26 -14.49
N THR A 629 30.72 9.08 -14.70
CA THR A 629 30.13 7.80 -15.06
C THR A 629 30.42 7.48 -16.53
N PRO A 630 30.29 6.21 -16.96
CA PRO A 630 30.57 5.88 -18.35
C PRO A 630 29.52 6.43 -19.32
N SER A 631 28.33 6.78 -18.84
CA SER A 631 27.31 7.54 -19.59
C SER A 631 27.58 9.05 -19.63
N GLY A 632 28.54 9.55 -18.85
CA GLY A 632 29.08 10.91 -18.95
C GLY A 632 28.65 11.88 -17.84
N GLU A 633 27.72 11.48 -16.98
CA GLU A 633 27.25 12.25 -15.84
C GLU A 633 28.33 12.36 -14.74
N THR A 634 28.25 13.42 -13.94
CA THR A 634 29.24 13.71 -12.90
C THR A 634 28.59 13.68 -11.52
N PHE A 635 29.19 12.92 -10.61
CA PHE A 635 28.76 12.81 -9.21
C PHE A 635 29.91 13.17 -8.27
N VAL A 636 29.62 13.78 -7.13
CA VAL A 636 30.63 13.97 -6.08
C VAL A 636 30.89 12.65 -5.34
N LYS A 637 32.14 12.44 -4.93
CA LYS A 637 32.53 11.29 -4.12
C LYS A 637 32.08 11.44 -2.66
N SER A 638 32.05 10.33 -1.94
CA SER A 638 31.56 10.25 -0.55
C SER A 638 32.39 11.04 0.45
N ASN A 639 33.66 11.34 0.15
CA ASN A 639 34.52 12.21 0.95
C ASN A 639 34.04 13.66 0.98
N LEU A 640 33.38 14.12 -0.08
CA LEU A 640 32.81 15.47 -0.15
C LEU A 640 31.38 15.49 0.40
N GLN A 641 30.55 14.55 -0.05
CA GLN A 641 29.20 14.37 0.46
C GLN A 641 28.72 12.94 0.24
N LYS A 642 28.32 12.27 1.33
CA LYS A 642 27.63 10.97 1.24
C LYS A 642 26.21 11.15 0.71
N GLY A 643 25.84 10.38 -0.31
CA GLY A 643 24.52 10.41 -0.91
C GLY A 643 23.45 9.76 -0.02
N ILE A 644 22.22 10.27 -0.08
CA ILE A 644 21.10 9.74 0.69
C ILE A 644 20.65 8.35 0.21
N LEU A 645 20.68 8.08 -1.10
CA LEU A 645 20.32 6.76 -1.64
C LEU A 645 21.32 5.66 -1.21
N PRO A 646 22.65 5.87 -1.29
CA PRO A 646 23.63 4.98 -0.68
C PRO A 646 23.36 4.68 0.80
N GLU A 647 23.07 5.70 1.62
CA GLU A 647 22.77 5.50 3.04
C GLU A 647 21.52 4.63 3.26
N ILE A 648 20.42 4.89 2.54
CA ILE A 648 19.20 4.07 2.61
C ILE A 648 19.50 2.62 2.22
N LEU A 649 20.26 2.41 1.15
CA LEU A 649 20.62 1.06 0.68
C LEU A 649 21.51 0.32 1.69
N GLU A 650 22.49 1.01 2.29
CA GLU A 650 23.34 0.44 3.34
C GLU A 650 22.50 0.01 4.56
N GLU A 651 21.55 0.84 5.00
CA GLU A 651 20.64 0.53 6.11
C GLU A 651 19.75 -0.67 5.80
N LEU A 652 19.11 -0.69 4.62
CA LEU A 652 18.25 -1.79 4.19
C LEU A 652 19.00 -3.12 4.09
N LEU A 653 20.17 -3.12 3.45
CA LEU A 653 20.97 -4.32 3.31
C LEU A 653 21.54 -4.80 4.66
N THR A 654 21.91 -3.87 5.55
CA THR A 654 22.43 -4.20 6.89
C THR A 654 21.35 -4.79 7.77
N ALA A 655 20.16 -4.20 7.77
CA ALA A 655 19.00 -4.78 8.42
C ALA A 655 18.68 -6.16 7.83
N ARG A 656 18.81 -6.36 6.52
CA ARG A 656 18.54 -7.66 5.87
C ARG A 656 19.55 -8.71 6.31
N LYS A 657 20.82 -8.34 6.41
CA LYS A 657 21.88 -9.23 6.88
C LYS A 657 21.64 -9.69 8.31
N ARG A 658 21.23 -8.77 9.20
CA ARG A 658 20.84 -9.09 10.59
C ARG A 658 19.63 -10.01 10.62
N ALA A 659 18.54 -9.65 9.93
CA ALA A 659 17.33 -10.49 9.87
C ALA A 659 17.62 -11.91 9.35
N LYS A 660 18.53 -12.08 8.37
CA LYS A 660 18.97 -13.40 7.89
C LYS A 660 19.86 -14.15 8.89
N ALA A 661 20.61 -13.45 9.74
CA ALA A 661 21.40 -14.08 10.80
C ALA A 661 20.46 -14.55 11.92
N ASP A 662 19.58 -13.67 12.39
CA ASP A 662 18.57 -13.95 13.39
C ASP A 662 17.68 -15.13 12.94
N LEU A 663 17.26 -15.15 11.66
CA LEU A 663 16.47 -16.25 11.09
C LEU A 663 17.13 -17.62 11.17
N LYS A 664 18.48 -17.68 11.10
CA LYS A 664 19.23 -18.94 11.23
C LYS A 664 19.30 -19.42 12.68
N GLU A 665 19.28 -18.49 13.63
CA GLU A 665 19.39 -18.77 15.07
C GLU A 665 18.02 -19.03 15.71
N ALA A 666 16.96 -18.39 15.19
CA ALA A 666 15.60 -18.55 15.64
C ALA A 666 15.20 -20.02 15.66
N LYS A 667 14.55 -20.44 16.75
CA LYS A 667 14.05 -21.81 16.93
C LYS A 667 12.54 -21.86 16.78
N ASP A 668 11.88 -20.83 17.29
CA ASP A 668 10.44 -20.68 17.27
C ASP A 668 9.93 -20.48 15.83
N PRO A 669 8.94 -21.27 15.37
CA PRO A 669 8.38 -21.13 14.03
C PRO A 669 7.76 -19.76 13.74
N PHE A 670 7.16 -19.11 14.74
CA PHE A 670 6.56 -17.78 14.60
C PHE A 670 7.64 -16.72 14.41
N GLU A 671 8.67 -16.72 15.25
CA GLU A 671 9.83 -15.84 15.12
C GLU A 671 10.50 -15.99 13.75
N LYS A 672 10.68 -17.23 13.27
CA LYS A 672 11.22 -17.50 11.92
C LYS A 672 10.39 -16.85 10.82
N ALA A 673 9.07 -16.94 10.90
CA ALA A 673 8.22 -16.37 9.87
C ALA A 673 8.25 -14.83 9.85
N VAL A 674 8.27 -14.20 11.03
CA VAL A 674 8.46 -12.74 11.16
C VAL A 674 9.80 -12.33 10.54
N LEU A 675 10.88 -13.04 10.87
CA LEU A 675 12.23 -12.73 10.36
C LEU A 675 12.37 -12.97 8.86
N ASP A 676 11.72 -14.01 8.31
CA ASP A 676 11.72 -14.25 6.87
C ASP A 676 10.91 -13.17 6.12
N GLY A 677 9.73 -12.80 6.63
CA GLY A 677 8.96 -11.67 6.10
C GLY A 677 9.76 -10.37 6.08
N ARG A 678 10.48 -10.09 7.18
CA ARG A 678 11.36 -8.94 7.29
C ARG A 678 12.49 -8.96 6.26
N GLN A 679 13.20 -10.08 6.08
CA GLN A 679 14.31 -10.12 5.10
C GLN A 679 13.82 -10.00 3.64
N LEU A 680 12.64 -10.56 3.32
CA LEU A 680 12.01 -10.40 2.00
C LEU A 680 11.60 -8.95 1.76
N ALA A 681 11.00 -8.29 2.75
CA ALA A 681 10.62 -6.88 2.66
C ALA A 681 11.81 -5.96 2.41
N LEU A 682 12.92 -6.21 3.12
CA LEU A 682 14.16 -5.46 2.95
C LEU A 682 14.78 -5.69 1.56
N LYS A 683 14.74 -6.93 1.04
CA LYS A 683 15.20 -7.25 -0.32
C LYS A 683 14.40 -6.48 -1.37
N ILE A 684 13.07 -6.54 -1.29
CA ILE A 684 12.16 -5.89 -2.26
C ILE A 684 12.36 -4.37 -2.22
N SER A 685 12.49 -3.80 -1.02
CA SER A 685 12.72 -2.37 -0.84
C SER A 685 14.03 -1.92 -1.46
N ALA A 686 15.14 -2.61 -1.21
CA ALA A 686 16.45 -2.28 -1.76
C ALA A 686 16.45 -2.30 -3.31
N ASN A 687 15.85 -3.34 -3.91
CA ASN A 687 15.74 -3.45 -5.37
C ASN A 687 14.85 -2.37 -5.99
N SER A 688 13.85 -1.88 -5.24
CA SER A 688 12.92 -0.86 -5.72
C SER A 688 13.52 0.54 -5.76
N VAL A 689 14.60 0.82 -5.02
CA VAL A 689 15.24 2.15 -4.97
C VAL A 689 15.74 2.57 -6.35
N TYR A 690 16.46 1.70 -7.07
CA TYR A 690 16.90 1.96 -8.45
C TYR A 690 15.70 2.15 -9.40
N GLY A 691 14.69 1.28 -9.29
CA GLY A 691 13.50 1.38 -10.14
C GLY A 691 12.75 2.69 -9.97
N PHE A 692 12.78 3.28 -8.77
CA PHE A 692 12.18 4.57 -8.48
C PHE A 692 12.86 5.73 -9.22
N THR A 693 14.20 5.74 -9.33
CA THR A 693 14.93 6.79 -10.04
C THR A 693 14.66 6.76 -11.55
N GLY A 694 14.43 5.57 -12.12
CA GLY A 694 14.21 5.38 -13.56
C GLY A 694 12.75 5.47 -14.01
N ALA A 695 11.81 5.56 -13.07
CA ALA A 695 10.39 5.60 -13.37
C ALA A 695 9.93 7.04 -13.68
N THR A 696 9.74 7.37 -14.96
CA THR A 696 9.32 8.71 -15.42
C THR A 696 7.96 9.14 -14.87
N VAL A 697 7.07 8.19 -14.58
CA VAL A 697 5.77 8.41 -13.93
C VAL A 697 5.84 8.44 -12.39
N ALA A 698 7.01 8.24 -11.79
CA ALA A 698 7.18 8.40 -10.34
C ALA A 698 7.20 9.89 -9.93
N GLN A 699 7.28 10.16 -8.63
CA GLN A 699 7.26 11.54 -8.11
C GLN A 699 8.61 12.26 -8.24
N LEU A 700 9.72 11.52 -8.40
CA LEU A 700 11.06 12.10 -8.47
C LEU A 700 11.96 11.31 -9.45
N PRO A 701 11.64 11.30 -10.76
CA PRO A 701 12.49 10.67 -11.76
C PRO A 701 13.84 11.38 -11.87
N CYS A 702 14.91 10.61 -12.04
CA CYS A 702 16.25 11.09 -12.36
C CYS A 702 16.94 10.02 -13.23
N LEU A 703 16.79 10.18 -14.53
CA LEU A 703 17.29 9.23 -15.53
C LEU A 703 18.82 9.16 -15.53
N GLU A 704 19.49 10.24 -15.13
CA GLU A 704 20.94 10.35 -14.98
C GLU A 704 21.50 9.31 -14.00
N ILE A 705 20.76 9.03 -12.92
CA ILE A 705 21.14 7.98 -11.95
C ILE A 705 20.93 6.61 -12.59
N SER A 706 19.77 6.39 -13.20
CA SER A 706 19.43 5.08 -13.77
C SER A 706 20.30 4.70 -14.97
N SER A 707 20.62 5.65 -15.86
CA SER A 707 21.54 5.46 -16.99
C SER A 707 22.95 5.13 -16.49
N SER A 708 23.42 5.84 -15.47
CA SER A 708 24.73 5.60 -14.85
C SER A 708 24.82 4.21 -14.23
N VAL A 709 23.77 3.78 -13.52
CA VAL A 709 23.71 2.44 -12.91
C VAL A 709 23.77 1.35 -13.97
N THR A 710 22.95 1.44 -15.03
CA THR A 710 22.99 0.42 -16.09
C THR A 710 24.31 0.44 -16.84
N SER A 711 24.89 1.62 -17.09
CA SER A 711 26.17 1.78 -17.76
C SER A 711 27.32 1.12 -16.99
N TYR A 712 27.40 1.32 -15.66
CA TYR A 712 28.33 0.57 -14.83
C TYR A 712 28.06 -0.93 -14.87
N GLY A 713 26.80 -1.36 -14.83
CA GLY A 713 26.43 -2.78 -14.95
C GLY A 713 26.99 -3.42 -16.23
N ARG A 714 26.85 -2.74 -17.38
CA ARG A 714 27.40 -3.20 -18.66
C ARG A 714 28.93 -3.32 -18.63
N GLN A 715 29.63 -2.36 -18.04
CA GLN A 715 31.09 -2.45 -17.89
C GLN A 715 31.52 -3.57 -16.95
N MET A 716 30.78 -3.79 -15.87
CA MET A 716 31.10 -4.82 -14.87
C MET A 716 30.95 -6.23 -15.43
N ILE A 717 29.88 -6.52 -16.18
CA ILE A 717 29.69 -7.85 -16.79
C ILE A 717 30.74 -8.12 -17.88
N GLU A 718 31.08 -7.12 -18.70
CA GLU A 718 32.12 -7.28 -19.73
C GLU A 718 33.51 -7.46 -19.12
N HIS A 719 33.83 -6.70 -18.06
CA HIS A 719 35.08 -6.89 -17.32
C HIS A 719 35.15 -8.28 -16.68
N THR A 720 34.04 -8.74 -16.10
CA THR A 720 33.94 -10.07 -15.48
C THR A 720 34.19 -11.17 -16.51
N LYS A 721 33.54 -11.09 -17.68
CA LYS A 721 33.74 -12.03 -18.79
C LYS A 721 35.21 -12.10 -19.17
N LYS A 722 35.80 -10.94 -19.48
CA LYS A 722 37.20 -10.84 -19.90
C LYS A 722 38.16 -11.40 -18.85
N LEU A 723 37.96 -11.06 -17.58
CA LEU A 723 38.82 -11.50 -16.49
C LEU A 723 38.80 -13.03 -16.33
N VAL A 724 37.63 -13.65 -16.47
CA VAL A 724 37.49 -15.11 -16.40
C VAL A 724 38.21 -15.78 -17.57
N GLU A 725 37.97 -15.31 -18.80
CA GLU A 725 38.56 -15.89 -20.01
C GLU A 725 40.08 -15.66 -20.09
N ASP A 726 40.60 -14.54 -19.57
CA ASP A 726 42.04 -14.24 -19.57
C ASP A 726 42.80 -15.01 -18.48
N LYS A 727 42.22 -15.14 -17.28
CA LYS A 727 42.92 -15.70 -16.11
C LYS A 727 42.89 -17.23 -16.05
N PHE A 728 41.74 -17.83 -16.33
CA PHE A 728 41.55 -19.29 -16.18
C PHE A 728 41.90 -20.00 -17.49
N THR A 729 43.19 -19.98 -17.84
CA THR A 729 43.71 -20.55 -19.08
C THR A 729 44.76 -21.62 -18.83
N ILE A 730 45.02 -22.45 -19.85
CA ILE A 730 46.09 -23.45 -19.82
C ILE A 730 47.46 -22.78 -19.57
N LEU A 731 47.69 -21.61 -20.17
CA LEU A 731 48.89 -20.81 -19.95
C LEU A 731 48.97 -20.29 -18.50
N GLY A 732 47.83 -20.05 -17.86
CA GLY A 732 47.70 -19.69 -16.45
C GLY A 732 47.83 -20.85 -15.47
N GLY A 733 48.11 -22.08 -15.94
CA GLY A 733 48.31 -23.27 -15.11
C GLY A 733 47.04 -24.06 -14.81
N TYR A 734 45.93 -23.79 -15.50
CA TYR A 734 44.68 -24.55 -15.35
C TYR A 734 44.59 -25.70 -16.38
N GLU A 735 43.74 -26.70 -16.13
CA GLU A 735 43.60 -27.87 -17.02
C GLU A 735 43.01 -27.52 -18.40
N HIS A 736 42.17 -26.49 -18.46
CA HIS A 736 41.46 -26.05 -19.65
C HIS A 736 41.34 -24.52 -19.68
N ASN A 737 41.03 -23.98 -20.86
CA ASN A 737 40.63 -22.59 -21.00
C ASN A 737 39.17 -22.45 -20.59
N ALA A 738 38.89 -21.58 -19.62
CA ALA A 738 37.54 -21.22 -19.24
C ALA A 738 36.89 -20.40 -20.36
N GLU A 739 35.60 -20.64 -20.57
CA GLU A 739 34.81 -19.96 -21.57
C GLU A 739 33.50 -19.47 -20.97
N VAL A 740 33.14 -18.21 -21.23
CA VAL A 740 31.82 -17.70 -20.88
C VAL A 740 30.85 -18.08 -21.99
N ILE A 741 29.86 -18.91 -21.63
CA ILE A 741 28.88 -19.46 -22.57
C ILE A 741 27.61 -18.61 -22.63
N TYR A 742 27.29 -17.90 -21.56
CA TYR A 742 26.14 -17.00 -21.46
C TYR A 742 26.36 -15.98 -20.35
N GLY A 743 25.58 -14.90 -20.38
CA GLY A 743 25.46 -13.98 -19.26
C GLY A 743 24.24 -13.09 -19.43
N ASP A 744 23.53 -12.85 -18.34
CA ASP A 744 22.37 -11.98 -18.29
C ASP A 744 22.57 -10.99 -17.16
N THR A 745 22.80 -9.72 -17.52
CA THR A 745 22.82 -8.55 -16.63
C THR A 745 23.83 -8.61 -15.47
N ASP A 746 23.56 -9.42 -14.46
CA ASP A 746 24.30 -9.62 -13.21
C ASP A 746 24.90 -11.02 -13.07
N SER A 747 24.66 -11.92 -14.03
CA SER A 747 25.18 -13.28 -13.98
C SER A 747 26.02 -13.64 -15.21
N VAL A 748 27.07 -14.44 -14.99
CA VAL A 748 27.88 -15.08 -16.03
C VAL A 748 27.92 -16.59 -15.83
N MET A 749 27.78 -17.32 -16.92
CA MET A 749 27.78 -18.78 -16.97
C MET A 749 29.12 -19.22 -17.57
N VAL A 750 29.94 -19.87 -16.77
CA VAL A 750 31.33 -20.19 -17.08
C VAL A 750 31.50 -21.69 -17.21
N GLN A 751 32.02 -22.13 -18.35
CA GLN A 751 32.47 -23.49 -18.54
C GLN A 751 33.98 -23.56 -18.32
N PHE A 752 34.40 -24.17 -17.20
CA PHE A 752 35.82 -24.37 -16.87
C PHE A 752 36.45 -25.60 -17.56
N GLY A 753 35.66 -26.40 -18.29
CA GLY A 753 36.13 -27.56 -19.05
C GLY A 753 36.38 -28.84 -18.25
N VAL A 754 36.42 -28.78 -16.92
CA VAL A 754 36.61 -29.93 -16.01
C VAL A 754 35.39 -30.89 -16.03
N PRO A 755 35.59 -32.21 -15.86
CA PRO A 755 34.53 -33.19 -16.02
C PRO A 755 33.63 -33.36 -14.79
N THR A 756 34.06 -32.91 -13.60
CA THR A 756 33.32 -33.12 -12.35
C THR A 756 32.75 -31.83 -11.79
N VAL A 757 31.54 -31.93 -11.21
CA VAL A 757 30.88 -30.81 -10.53
C VAL A 757 31.75 -30.26 -9.40
N GLN A 758 32.38 -31.14 -8.60
CA GLN A 758 33.21 -30.71 -7.47
C GLN A 758 34.42 -29.87 -7.90
N ALA A 759 35.08 -30.22 -9.01
CA ALA A 759 36.19 -29.44 -9.56
C ALA A 759 35.70 -28.08 -10.09
N ALA A 760 34.59 -28.06 -10.83
CA ALA A 760 33.95 -26.82 -11.27
C ALA A 760 33.54 -25.94 -10.09
N MET A 761 33.14 -26.57 -8.97
CA MET A 761 32.80 -25.85 -7.73
C MET A 761 33.97 -25.12 -7.09
N LYS A 762 35.14 -25.74 -7.10
CA LYS A 762 36.36 -25.13 -6.59
C LYS A 762 36.77 -23.94 -7.46
N LEU A 763 36.79 -24.12 -8.78
CA LEU A 763 37.16 -23.07 -9.73
C LEU A 763 36.16 -21.91 -9.73
N GLY A 764 34.86 -22.19 -9.63
CA GLY A 764 33.84 -21.15 -9.54
C GLY A 764 33.97 -20.27 -8.29
N ARG A 765 34.32 -20.86 -7.14
CA ARG A 765 34.60 -20.09 -5.91
C ARG A 765 35.87 -19.24 -6.04
N GLU A 766 36.93 -19.81 -6.59
CA GLU A 766 38.18 -19.08 -6.85
C GLU A 766 37.97 -17.92 -7.83
N ALA A 767 37.20 -18.13 -8.90
CA ALA A 767 36.82 -17.09 -9.84
C ALA A 767 36.02 -15.99 -9.16
N ALA A 768 34.97 -16.33 -8.40
CA ALA A 768 34.16 -15.34 -7.69
C ALA A 768 34.97 -14.49 -6.72
N GLU A 769 35.92 -15.08 -5.97
CA GLU A 769 36.82 -14.36 -5.07
C GLU A 769 37.77 -13.45 -5.85
N CYS A 770 38.37 -13.94 -6.92
CA CYS A 770 39.25 -13.16 -7.78
C CYS A 770 38.55 -11.95 -8.39
N ILE A 771 37.38 -12.16 -9.00
CA ILE A 771 36.60 -11.11 -9.66
C ILE A 771 36.13 -10.09 -8.61
N SER A 772 35.68 -10.54 -7.42
CA SER A 772 35.29 -9.64 -6.34
C SER A 772 36.44 -8.71 -5.91
N GLY A 773 37.69 -9.15 -6.05
CA GLY A 773 38.89 -8.37 -5.71
C GLY A 773 39.21 -7.22 -6.67
N THR A 774 38.63 -7.20 -7.88
CA THR A 774 38.93 -6.15 -8.89
C THR A 774 37.99 -4.95 -8.81
N PHE A 775 36.89 -5.06 -8.06
CA PHE A 775 35.90 -4.00 -7.91
C PHE A 775 36.07 -3.20 -6.62
N ILE A 776 35.50 -1.99 -6.59
CA ILE A 776 35.46 -1.16 -5.38
C ILE A 776 34.74 -1.92 -4.27
N LYS A 777 35.41 -2.09 -3.13
CA LYS A 777 34.81 -2.77 -1.97
C LYS A 777 33.62 -1.97 -1.45
N VAL A 778 32.45 -2.60 -1.48
CA VAL A 778 31.28 -2.21 -0.69
C VAL A 778 31.19 -3.12 0.54
N SER A 779 30.38 -2.75 1.53
CA SER A 779 30.19 -3.52 2.78
C SER A 779 29.60 -4.94 2.59
N TYR A 780 29.37 -5.38 1.34
CA TYR A 780 28.79 -6.66 0.95
C TYR A 780 29.69 -7.41 -0.04
N PRO A 781 29.75 -8.75 0.03
CA PRO A 781 30.42 -9.55 -1.00
C PRO A 781 29.74 -9.32 -2.35
N ILE A 782 30.57 -9.08 -3.38
CA ILE A 782 30.11 -8.65 -4.69
C ILE A 782 29.55 -9.83 -5.48
N PHE A 783 30.06 -11.06 -5.30
CA PHE A 783 29.58 -12.26 -5.98
C PHE A 783 28.97 -13.32 -5.04
N MET A 784 27.94 -13.99 -5.53
CA MET A 784 27.43 -15.28 -5.07
C MET A 784 27.64 -16.32 -6.18
N VAL A 785 28.06 -17.53 -5.80
CA VAL A 785 28.11 -18.66 -6.73
C VAL A 785 26.80 -19.41 -6.64
N ILE A 786 26.06 -19.47 -7.75
CA ILE A 786 24.82 -20.21 -7.89
C ILE A 786 25.10 -21.39 -8.85
N TRP A 787 24.58 -22.57 -8.55
CA TRP A 787 24.86 -23.77 -9.33
C TRP A 787 23.69 -24.09 -10.26
N CYS A 788 23.96 -24.30 -11.54
CA CYS A 788 23.07 -25.01 -12.44
C CYS A 788 23.72 -26.37 -12.75
N LYS A 789 22.90 -27.43 -12.79
CA LYS A 789 23.35 -28.82 -13.00
C LYS A 789 24.06 -29.01 -14.34
#